data_AF-A0AAE0NAP2-F1
#
_entry.id   AF-A0AAE0NAP2-F1
#
_cell.length_a   1.000
_cell.length_b   1.000
_cell.length_c   1.000
_cell.angle_alpha   90.00
_cell.angle_beta   90.00
_cell.angle_gamma   90.00
#
_symmetry.space_group_name_H-M   'P 1'
#
loop_
_entity.id
_entity.type
_entity.pdbx_description
1 polymer ?
#
loop_
_entity_poly.entity_id
_entity_poly.type
_entity_poly.pdbx_seq_one_letter_code
_entity_poly.pdbx_strand_id
1 'polypeptide(L)'
;MPFCSNAEQRPGRVEQAFQDARHLWLDEPIINKWKRDLDSIRAAFEQVDPLYEHCAGRPPGAFSPGSDALWRATATVVRDAGLAWVSNNLNLPADIDRSWPFHFKEYERQAIQAKGERASHDTAAGYICHWVEANQYGIRAIQQELRHHEPASQPLLAAGFLEHDVVETAAIMFGGLEAVRFAGGFADPAALDTLLQRSGGGRQPVILCVTLGNSRGQYDDLAAVRRLVHAPGLRVFLHVDASRTFDYVTTLLPATRKQLGIPRLVLRDPFQSDVVTQDGEEEDNDVIAAATIVAGGTNSDSPHLAAVLKPGSFGGTPSAEVQVEYIRSTDKTLSGSRDGVGPLLVSLQELRFGAPALRAIFESCARNRRLLCDALAARGVQAEAPPYSLDLIVCYAASPSPVKKPGSYWETMWGLQSIPERDGFALFSVQPSATATDAERLVAALAGPAAWDFSGWEALAVPASDAGRLAELTRALVAKSERGIRDRAQSAGYPVNQAPYSALGAMIAEFLPVALDGAWAAIQAAEILAERKASFGMPADAPDSALFPAYFTSGGTMGNRVGIHTALAQFPTAFVYYSSATHHSVKTACRDMAARFREIPADDVGQMVANELVAQALKDQAADKEAPVVLFLNLGTTFAGGCDDVAGLRQALFDRGIRVSYTHVDGALDLGFKPDPVALGVASKLVHDVDGRPVVQGITLSHFVHGVMQSGEVIVHTVPFLDHDPQAAVAAARVSAVRPPTVGPRIVLETWLFQQLYSEADLRELHAYCVGNSERLRAGLAAAGIHARHYHGGDSLITMIERAGVPPWVAARAHLAPERDMVHYITMPHITAGAVDAFVDELERVDALFTRKGGLEDFLLGDRLWDSFNGGVKELRLRRLRPHHKPLFDAVVALHEVAEPGLGLPEFKRRYVFSAMSFVVVQANEPDVLLAVFLVRASAEEALSAGPVLVRRGGGKVGAELAEMQQRALVFLRDRLGLMGRNGSNGSGTNGIVD
;
A
#
# COMPACT_ATOMS: atom_id res chain seq x y z
N MET A 1 15.22 -16.07 -52.04
CA MET A 1 14.55 -15.04 -52.86
C MET A 1 13.85 -14.09 -51.91
N PRO A 2 14.09 -12.76 -51.96
CA PRO A 2 13.38 -11.83 -51.10
C PRO A 2 12.05 -11.47 -51.75
N PHE A 3 10.94 -11.79 -51.10
CA PHE A 3 9.68 -11.13 -51.39
C PHE A 3 9.65 -9.83 -50.59
N CYS A 4 9.94 -8.72 -51.27
CA CYS A 4 9.44 -7.42 -50.86
C CYS A 4 7.91 -7.46 -50.99
N SER A 5 7.21 -7.51 -49.86
CA SER A 5 5.86 -6.97 -49.76
C SER A 5 5.84 -6.03 -48.57
N ASN A 6 5.82 -4.72 -48.85
CA ASN A 6 5.30 -3.71 -47.93
C ASN A 6 3.79 -3.95 -47.75
N ALA A 7 3.43 -5.04 -47.09
CA ALA A 7 2.16 -5.09 -46.38
C ALA A 7 2.42 -4.32 -45.09
N GLU A 8 1.76 -3.17 -44.90
CA GLU A 8 1.67 -2.54 -43.58
C GLU A 8 1.19 -3.63 -42.61
N GLN A 9 2.11 -4.17 -41.81
CA GLN A 9 1.76 -5.09 -40.73
C GLN A 9 0.84 -4.30 -39.82
N ARG A 10 -0.41 -4.74 -39.72
CA ARG A 10 -1.35 -4.15 -38.78
C ARG A 10 -0.76 -4.30 -37.38
N PRO A 11 -0.83 -3.26 -36.54
CA PRO A 11 -0.34 -3.33 -35.17
C PRO A 11 -1.03 -4.47 -34.44
N GLY A 12 -0.29 -5.11 -33.52
CA GLY A 12 -0.87 -6.06 -32.59
C GLY A 12 -1.90 -5.41 -31.67
N ARG A 13 -2.62 -6.22 -30.90
CA ARG A 13 -3.72 -5.72 -30.07
C ARG A 13 -3.24 -4.79 -28.96
N VAL A 14 -2.13 -5.13 -28.31
CA VAL A 14 -1.53 -4.34 -27.24
C VAL A 14 -0.93 -3.05 -27.81
N GLU A 15 -0.24 -3.15 -28.95
CA GLU A 15 0.27 -1.97 -29.68
C GLU A 15 -0.88 -1.01 -30.05
N GLN A 16 -1.99 -1.53 -30.59
CA GLN A 16 -3.15 -0.69 -30.93
C GLN A 16 -3.72 0.02 -29.69
N ALA A 17 -3.89 -0.70 -28.57
CA ALA A 17 -4.39 -0.11 -27.33
C ALA A 17 -3.46 1.01 -26.80
N PHE A 18 -2.15 0.82 -26.90
CA PHE A 18 -1.15 1.84 -26.57
C PHE A 18 -1.33 3.09 -27.44
N GLN A 19 -1.45 2.92 -28.76
CA GLN A 19 -1.62 4.03 -29.70
C GLN A 19 -2.96 4.78 -29.50
N ASP A 20 -4.04 4.07 -29.23
CA ASP A 20 -5.37 4.66 -28.99
C ASP A 20 -5.38 5.55 -27.74
N ALA A 21 -4.61 5.17 -26.72
CA ALA A 21 -4.48 5.91 -25.47
C ALA A 21 -3.57 7.14 -25.56
N ARG A 22 -2.99 7.46 -26.74
CA ARG A 22 -2.02 8.54 -26.92
C ARG A 22 -2.51 9.93 -26.48
N HIS A 23 -3.81 10.16 -26.50
CA HIS A 23 -4.43 11.40 -26.03
C HIS A 23 -4.41 11.57 -24.49
N LEU A 24 -4.16 10.49 -23.75
CA LEU A 24 -4.05 10.47 -22.29
C LEU A 24 -2.61 10.65 -21.79
N TRP A 25 -1.62 10.50 -22.67
CA TRP A 25 -0.20 10.48 -22.29
C TRP A 25 0.25 11.83 -21.73
N LEU A 26 0.75 11.81 -20.49
CA LEU A 26 1.39 12.94 -19.85
C LEU A 26 2.72 13.28 -20.54
N ASP A 27 3.12 14.54 -20.45
CA ASP A 27 4.37 15.01 -21.03
C ASP A 27 5.54 14.69 -20.10
N GLU A 28 6.52 13.95 -20.63
CA GLU A 28 7.86 13.78 -20.06
C GLU A 28 8.85 13.51 -21.21
N PRO A 29 10.17 13.69 -21.03
CA PRO A 29 11.16 13.59 -22.11
C PRO A 29 11.04 12.36 -23.03
N ILE A 30 10.84 11.17 -22.48
CA ILE A 30 10.82 9.86 -23.15
C ILE A 30 9.47 9.61 -23.84
N ILE A 31 8.34 9.75 -23.15
CA ILE A 31 7.00 9.70 -23.76
C ILE A 31 6.88 10.74 -24.88
N ASN A 32 7.49 11.91 -24.75
CA ASN A 32 7.52 12.91 -25.81
C ASN A 32 8.32 12.46 -27.05
N LYS A 33 9.34 11.60 -26.89
CA LYS A 33 10.00 10.92 -28.01
C LYS A 33 9.01 9.95 -28.67
N TRP A 34 8.31 9.13 -27.89
CA TRP A 34 7.31 8.18 -28.41
C TRP A 34 6.16 8.87 -29.15
N LYS A 35 5.74 10.06 -28.69
CA LYS A 35 4.76 10.89 -29.42
C LYS A 35 5.29 11.31 -30.80
N ARG A 36 6.59 11.46 -31.00
CA ARG A 36 7.15 11.87 -32.30
C ARG A 36 7.42 10.67 -33.19
N ASP A 37 7.91 9.59 -32.58
CA ASP A 37 8.38 8.41 -33.27
C ASP A 37 8.18 7.17 -32.37
N LEU A 38 7.43 6.18 -32.88
CA LEU A 38 7.19 4.91 -32.21
C LEU A 38 8.24 3.84 -32.57
N ASP A 39 9.07 4.08 -33.59
CA ASP A 39 10.05 3.09 -34.04
C ASP A 39 11.12 2.79 -32.97
N SER A 40 11.39 3.74 -32.07
CA SER A 40 12.31 3.54 -30.94
C SER A 40 11.85 2.46 -29.95
N ILE A 41 10.56 2.12 -29.93
CA ILE A 41 9.98 1.11 -29.03
C ILE A 41 9.35 -0.07 -29.77
N ARG A 42 9.57 -0.18 -31.09
CA ARG A 42 8.99 -1.24 -31.92
C ARG A 42 9.39 -2.64 -31.44
N ALA A 43 10.63 -2.82 -30.99
CA ALA A 43 11.11 -4.09 -30.43
C ALA A 43 10.36 -4.54 -29.16
N ALA A 44 9.77 -3.60 -28.40
CA ALA A 44 8.93 -3.94 -27.26
C ALA A 44 7.57 -4.50 -27.72
N PHE A 45 6.98 -3.94 -28.79
CA PHE A 45 5.74 -4.46 -29.39
C PHE A 45 5.93 -5.88 -29.95
N GLU A 46 7.06 -6.13 -30.59
CA GLU A 46 7.44 -7.45 -31.10
C GLU A 46 7.56 -8.53 -30.01
N GLN A 47 7.63 -8.15 -28.73
CA GLN A 47 7.65 -9.07 -27.59
C GLN A 47 6.32 -9.14 -26.84
N VAL A 48 5.70 -7.99 -26.56
CA VAL A 48 4.49 -7.91 -25.71
C VAL A 48 3.24 -8.45 -26.40
N ASP A 49 3.08 -8.24 -27.71
CA ASP A 49 1.92 -8.74 -28.45
C ASP A 49 1.92 -10.27 -28.55
N PRO A 50 3.04 -10.94 -28.90
CA PRO A 50 3.11 -12.39 -28.83
C PRO A 50 2.88 -12.97 -27.43
N LEU A 51 3.34 -12.29 -26.38
CA LEU A 51 3.04 -12.68 -25.00
C LEU A 51 1.54 -12.59 -24.71
N TYR A 52 0.89 -11.49 -25.10
CA TYR A 52 -0.55 -11.34 -24.99
C TYR A 52 -1.30 -12.43 -25.75
N GLU A 53 -0.92 -12.70 -27.01
CA GLU A 53 -1.53 -13.76 -27.82
C GLU A 53 -1.36 -15.15 -27.19
N HIS A 54 -0.19 -15.42 -26.59
CA HIS A 54 0.06 -16.66 -25.85
C HIS A 54 -0.89 -16.81 -24.65
N CYS A 55 -1.00 -15.78 -23.82
CA CYS A 55 -1.88 -15.78 -22.64
C CYS A 55 -3.36 -15.84 -23.04
N ALA A 56 -3.78 -15.03 -24.01
CA ALA A 56 -5.16 -14.98 -24.50
C ALA A 56 -5.59 -16.29 -25.17
N GLY A 57 -4.65 -16.99 -25.84
CA GLY A 57 -4.90 -18.28 -26.48
C GLY A 57 -5.03 -19.46 -25.50
N ARG A 58 -4.77 -19.25 -24.20
CA ARG A 58 -4.76 -20.31 -23.18
C ARG A 58 -5.63 -19.91 -21.97
N PRO A 59 -6.95 -19.76 -22.15
CA PRO A 59 -7.83 -19.45 -21.04
C PRO A 59 -7.77 -20.56 -19.98
N PRO A 60 -7.98 -20.24 -18.69
CA PRO A 60 -8.13 -21.25 -17.65
C PRO A 60 -9.21 -22.26 -17.99
N GLY A 61 -8.92 -23.55 -17.75
CA GLY A 61 -9.89 -24.62 -17.99
C GLY A 61 -11.16 -24.47 -17.15
N ALA A 62 -12.26 -25.06 -17.62
CA ALA A 62 -13.61 -24.86 -17.09
C ALA A 62 -13.78 -25.22 -15.60
N PHE A 63 -12.87 -26.03 -15.03
CA PHE A 63 -12.90 -26.44 -13.63
C PHE A 63 -11.69 -25.93 -12.83
N SER A 64 -11.02 -24.87 -13.32
CA SER A 64 -9.88 -24.26 -12.64
C SER A 64 -10.27 -23.75 -11.25
N PRO A 65 -9.57 -24.12 -10.17
CA PRO A 65 -9.80 -23.57 -8.83
C PRO A 65 -9.47 -22.10 -8.67
N GLY A 66 -8.61 -21.57 -9.56
CA GLY A 66 -8.05 -20.23 -9.45
C GLY A 66 -8.78 -19.16 -10.24
N SER A 67 -9.61 -19.52 -11.23
CA SER A 67 -10.26 -18.52 -12.08
C SER A 67 -11.46 -19.09 -12.86
N ASP A 68 -12.47 -18.26 -13.11
CA ASP A 68 -13.65 -18.57 -13.92
C ASP A 68 -14.02 -17.40 -14.85
N ALA A 69 -14.66 -17.70 -15.99
CA ALA A 69 -15.02 -16.70 -17.00
C ALA A 69 -16.02 -15.64 -16.47
N LEU A 70 -16.96 -16.02 -15.60
CA LEU A 70 -17.93 -15.11 -14.97
C LEU A 70 -17.21 -14.05 -14.12
N TRP A 71 -16.17 -14.46 -13.38
CA TRP A 71 -15.36 -13.60 -12.53
C TRP A 71 -14.44 -12.69 -13.34
N ARG A 72 -13.80 -13.22 -14.40
CA ARG A 72 -12.95 -12.46 -15.33
C ARG A 72 -13.73 -11.44 -16.16
N ALA A 73 -15.02 -11.66 -16.40
CA ALA A 73 -15.85 -10.71 -17.13
C ALA A 73 -15.88 -9.30 -16.49
N THR A 74 -15.71 -9.19 -15.17
CA THR A 74 -15.55 -7.89 -14.52
C THR A 74 -14.29 -7.18 -15.04
N ALA A 75 -13.15 -7.86 -15.12
CA ALA A 75 -11.93 -7.31 -15.70
C ALA A 75 -12.09 -6.94 -17.18
N THR A 76 -12.84 -7.75 -17.95
CA THR A 76 -13.21 -7.42 -19.34
C THR A 76 -13.96 -6.10 -19.45
N VAL A 77 -14.98 -5.88 -18.62
CA VAL A 77 -15.74 -4.62 -18.62
C VAL A 77 -14.85 -3.43 -18.25
N VAL A 78 -13.91 -3.61 -17.31
CA VAL A 78 -13.00 -2.52 -16.93
C VAL A 78 -11.99 -2.20 -18.04
N ARG A 79 -11.43 -3.22 -18.71
CA ARG A 79 -10.61 -3.04 -19.92
C ARG A 79 -11.39 -2.30 -21.02
N ASP A 80 -12.58 -2.79 -21.37
CA ASP A 80 -13.38 -2.25 -22.48
C ASP A 80 -13.85 -0.81 -22.22
N ALA A 81 -13.94 -0.42 -20.96
CA ALA A 81 -14.27 0.95 -20.59
C ALA A 81 -13.07 1.91 -20.74
N GLY A 82 -11.85 1.41 -20.95
CA GLY A 82 -10.65 2.24 -21.10
C GLY A 82 -10.22 2.94 -19.81
N LEU A 83 -10.52 2.36 -18.65
CA LEU A 83 -10.18 2.97 -17.36
C LEU A 83 -8.65 3.13 -17.25
N ALA A 84 -8.16 4.36 -17.24
CA ALA A 84 -6.76 4.63 -16.94
C ALA A 84 -6.42 4.14 -15.53
N TRP A 85 -5.59 3.11 -15.46
CA TRP A 85 -5.33 2.36 -14.23
C TRP A 85 -4.58 3.20 -13.22
N VAL A 86 -5.13 3.24 -12.01
CA VAL A 86 -4.53 3.87 -10.84
C VAL A 86 -4.20 2.75 -9.89
N SER A 87 -2.93 2.50 -9.63
CA SER A 87 -2.51 1.34 -8.86
C SER A 87 -1.79 1.74 -7.56
N ASN A 88 -1.99 2.95 -7.04
CA ASN A 88 -1.56 3.28 -5.69
C ASN A 88 -2.74 3.46 -4.75
N ASN A 89 -2.88 2.51 -3.81
CA ASN A 89 -3.82 2.53 -2.72
C ASN A 89 -3.03 2.54 -1.40
N LEU A 90 -3.10 3.64 -0.67
CA LEU A 90 -2.38 3.86 0.58
C LEU A 90 -3.29 3.58 1.78
N ASN A 91 -2.78 3.19 2.94
CA ASN A 91 -3.57 3.03 4.16
C ASN A 91 -4.69 1.98 4.12
N LEU A 92 -5.44 1.91 5.23
CA LEU A 92 -6.72 1.23 5.29
C LEU A 92 -7.79 1.99 4.48
N PRO A 93 -8.85 1.30 4.01
CA PRO A 93 -9.96 1.91 3.27
C PRO A 93 -10.68 3.02 4.05
N ALA A 94 -10.67 2.96 5.37
CA ALA A 94 -11.26 3.97 6.25
C ALA A 94 -10.39 5.24 6.41
N ASP A 95 -9.08 5.13 6.13
CA ASP A 95 -8.10 6.21 6.32
C ASP A 95 -7.91 7.00 5.02
N ILE A 96 -8.92 7.81 4.67
CA ILE A 96 -8.92 8.62 3.44
C ILE A 96 -8.10 9.90 3.64
N ASP A 97 -6.92 9.96 3.00
CA ASP A 97 -6.18 11.21 2.84
C ASP A 97 -6.78 12.04 1.69
N ARG A 98 -7.24 13.25 2.00
CA ARG A 98 -7.84 14.15 1.01
C ARG A 98 -6.82 14.82 0.09
N SER A 99 -5.51 14.83 0.42
CA SER A 99 -4.48 15.34 -0.50
C SER A 99 -4.16 14.38 -1.64
N TRP A 100 -4.51 13.09 -1.52
CA TRP A 100 -4.36 12.11 -2.59
C TRP A 100 -5.72 11.73 -3.17
N PRO A 101 -6.20 12.38 -4.25
CA PRO A 101 -7.53 12.12 -4.81
C PRO A 101 -7.59 10.86 -5.70
N PHE A 102 -6.44 10.22 -5.98
CA PHE A 102 -6.32 9.15 -6.96
C PHE A 102 -6.36 7.75 -6.29
N HIS A 103 -7.53 7.35 -5.77
CA HIS A 103 -7.69 6.04 -5.13
C HIS A 103 -9.09 5.43 -5.28
N PHE A 104 -9.21 4.12 -5.03
CA PHE A 104 -10.49 3.38 -5.04
C PHE A 104 -11.00 2.98 -3.65
N LYS A 105 -10.47 3.60 -2.58
CA LYS A 105 -10.78 3.27 -1.17
C LYS A 105 -12.26 3.14 -0.84
N GLU A 106 -13.11 4.01 -1.39
CA GLU A 106 -14.55 3.95 -1.10
C GLU A 106 -15.17 2.64 -1.59
N TYR A 107 -14.74 2.12 -2.74
CA TYR A 107 -15.18 0.83 -3.25
C TYR A 107 -14.65 -0.31 -2.38
N GLU A 108 -13.36 -0.25 -2.01
CA GLU A 108 -12.74 -1.24 -1.12
C GLU A 108 -13.43 -1.26 0.25
N ARG A 109 -13.77 -0.09 0.81
CA ARG A 109 -14.49 0.07 2.08
C ARG A 109 -15.87 -0.58 2.01
N GLN A 110 -16.61 -0.35 0.93
CA GLN A 110 -17.92 -0.97 0.71
C GLN A 110 -17.81 -2.50 0.59
N ALA A 111 -16.78 -3.02 -0.08
CA ALA A 111 -16.55 -4.45 -0.18
C ALA A 111 -16.19 -5.10 1.18
N ILE A 112 -15.36 -4.43 1.99
CA ILE A 112 -15.03 -4.86 3.35
C ILE A 112 -16.28 -4.87 4.23
N GLN A 113 -17.12 -3.84 4.15
CA GLN A 113 -18.40 -3.79 4.89
C GLN A 113 -19.35 -4.90 4.44
N ALA A 114 -19.54 -5.10 3.13
CA ALA A 114 -20.42 -6.15 2.62
C ALA A 114 -19.98 -7.55 3.05
N LYS A 115 -18.66 -7.83 3.07
CA LYS A 115 -18.12 -9.09 3.60
C LYS A 115 -18.26 -9.16 5.14
N GLY A 116 -18.03 -8.07 5.86
CA GLY A 116 -18.26 -7.96 7.30
C GLY A 116 -19.70 -8.26 7.72
N GLU A 117 -20.68 -7.68 7.02
CA GLU A 117 -22.11 -7.93 7.23
C GLU A 117 -22.47 -9.41 7.02
N ARG A 118 -21.88 -10.07 6.02
CA ARG A 118 -22.03 -11.53 5.82
C ARG A 118 -21.45 -12.35 6.97
N ALA A 119 -20.40 -11.85 7.62
CA ALA A 119 -19.85 -12.38 8.87
C ALA A 119 -20.51 -11.79 10.13
N SER A 120 -21.67 -11.15 9.99
CA SER A 120 -22.47 -10.60 11.11
C SER A 120 -21.76 -9.52 11.94
N HIS A 121 -20.96 -8.68 11.29
CA HIS A 121 -20.21 -7.60 11.92
C HIS A 121 -20.23 -6.33 11.05
N ASP A 122 -21.06 -5.36 11.43
CA ASP A 122 -21.35 -4.12 10.70
C ASP A 122 -20.18 -3.10 10.70
N THR A 123 -19.36 -3.15 11.75
CA THR A 123 -18.19 -2.27 11.92
C THR A 123 -16.88 -2.94 11.53
N ALA A 124 -16.93 -3.99 10.71
CA ALA A 124 -15.74 -4.72 10.28
C ALA A 124 -14.74 -3.79 9.59
N ALA A 125 -13.47 -3.98 9.93
CA ALA A 125 -12.34 -3.26 9.36
C ALA A 125 -11.36 -4.23 8.70
N GLY A 126 -10.52 -3.68 7.82
CA GLY A 126 -9.50 -4.44 7.10
C GLY A 126 -9.32 -3.93 5.68
N TYR A 127 -8.77 -4.75 4.80
CA TYR A 127 -8.42 -4.34 3.44
C TYR A 127 -8.29 -5.54 2.50
N ILE A 128 -8.23 -5.29 1.19
CA ILE A 128 -8.11 -6.32 0.16
C ILE A 128 -6.65 -6.44 -0.27
N CYS A 129 -6.08 -7.63 -0.16
CA CYS A 129 -4.70 -7.90 -0.56
C CYS A 129 -4.55 -9.36 -1.00
N HIS A 130 -3.31 -9.74 -1.29
CA HIS A 130 -2.96 -11.12 -1.55
C HIS A 130 -3.29 -12.00 -0.34
N TRP A 131 -3.88 -13.18 -0.55
CA TRP A 131 -4.40 -14.02 0.54
C TRP A 131 -3.36 -14.40 1.60
N VAL A 132 -2.08 -14.57 1.22
CA VAL A 132 -0.97 -14.79 2.17
C VAL A 132 -0.80 -13.60 3.12
N GLU A 133 -0.78 -12.39 2.57
CA GLU A 133 -0.68 -11.17 3.37
C GLU A 133 -1.93 -10.98 4.25
N ALA A 134 -3.12 -11.30 3.72
CA ALA A 134 -4.36 -11.24 4.47
C ALA A 134 -4.32 -12.15 5.72
N ASN A 135 -3.80 -13.37 5.57
CA ASN A 135 -3.61 -14.29 6.70
C ASN A 135 -2.59 -13.74 7.72
N GLN A 136 -1.43 -13.28 7.23
CA GLN A 136 -0.41 -12.68 8.09
C GLN A 136 -0.94 -11.45 8.85
N TYR A 137 -1.74 -10.60 8.20
CA TYR A 137 -2.35 -9.44 8.85
C TYR A 137 -3.37 -9.86 9.91
N GLY A 138 -4.21 -10.86 9.63
CA GLY A 138 -5.19 -11.37 10.59
C GLY A 138 -4.52 -11.95 11.85
N ILE A 139 -3.42 -12.68 11.68
CA ILE A 139 -2.60 -13.18 12.80
C ILE A 139 -1.98 -12.02 13.58
N ARG A 140 -1.36 -11.05 12.90
CA ARG A 140 -0.78 -9.86 13.52
C ARG A 140 -1.81 -9.06 14.31
N ALA A 141 -3.02 -8.88 13.79
CA ALA A 141 -4.05 -8.10 14.45
C ALA A 141 -4.44 -8.71 15.81
N ILE A 142 -4.64 -10.03 15.88
CA ILE A 142 -4.90 -10.75 17.14
C ILE A 142 -3.70 -10.61 18.10
N GLN A 143 -2.50 -10.83 17.56
CA GLN A 143 -1.25 -10.77 18.28
C GLN A 143 -1.03 -9.38 18.94
N GLN A 144 -1.32 -8.30 18.21
CA GLN A 144 -1.20 -6.93 18.71
C GLN A 144 -2.19 -6.62 19.84
N GLU A 145 -3.45 -7.04 19.71
CA GLU A 145 -4.42 -6.90 20.80
C GLU A 145 -4.00 -7.69 22.04
N LEU A 146 -3.49 -8.91 21.86
CA LEU A 146 -2.94 -9.70 22.97
C LEU A 146 -1.80 -8.98 23.68
N ARG A 147 -0.86 -8.35 22.95
CA ARG A 147 0.20 -7.55 23.58
C ARG A 147 -0.33 -6.32 24.29
N HIS A 148 -1.39 -5.70 23.76
CA HIS A 148 -1.99 -4.52 24.38
C HIS A 148 -2.63 -4.86 25.73
N HIS A 149 -3.44 -5.92 25.76
CA HIS A 149 -4.14 -6.36 26.97
C HIS A 149 -3.24 -7.14 27.94
N GLU A 150 -2.29 -7.93 27.43
CA GLU A 150 -1.40 -8.81 28.18
C GLU A 150 0.06 -8.69 27.70
N PRO A 151 0.78 -7.59 28.02
CA PRO A 151 2.11 -7.31 27.47
C PRO A 151 3.19 -8.36 27.77
N ALA A 152 3.02 -9.14 28.84
CA ALA A 152 3.94 -10.20 29.23
C ALA A 152 3.62 -11.56 28.57
N SER A 153 2.50 -11.68 27.86
CA SER A 153 2.11 -12.92 27.20
C SER A 153 2.81 -13.06 25.84
N GLN A 154 3.31 -14.26 25.56
CA GLN A 154 3.68 -14.66 24.20
C GLN A 154 2.68 -15.74 23.76
N PRO A 155 1.87 -15.48 22.72
CA PRO A 155 0.91 -16.47 22.25
C PRO A 155 1.61 -17.62 21.53
N LEU A 156 1.04 -18.81 21.71
CA LEU A 156 1.33 -19.97 20.88
C LEU A 156 0.58 -19.83 19.55
N LEU A 157 1.26 -20.00 18.42
CA LEU A 157 0.62 -20.05 17.11
C LEU A 157 0.38 -21.50 16.71
N ALA A 158 -0.87 -21.94 16.68
CA ALA A 158 -1.25 -23.31 16.36
C ALA A 158 -1.95 -23.36 15.00
N ALA A 159 -1.48 -24.20 14.08
CA ALA A 159 -2.09 -24.33 12.75
C ALA A 159 -2.33 -25.78 12.35
N GLY A 160 -3.49 -26.03 11.75
CA GLY A 160 -3.84 -27.30 11.12
C GLY A 160 -3.37 -27.32 9.68
N PHE A 161 -4.31 -27.22 8.74
CA PHE A 161 -4.05 -27.33 7.31
C PHE A 161 -3.69 -26.02 6.59
N LEU A 162 -3.73 -24.86 7.27
CA LEU A 162 -3.26 -23.59 6.70
C LEU A 162 -1.80 -23.74 6.21
N GLU A 163 -1.46 -23.18 5.04
CA GLU A 163 -0.15 -23.38 4.41
C GLU A 163 1.05 -23.14 5.35
N HIS A 164 2.09 -23.95 5.17
CA HIS A 164 3.28 -23.94 6.03
C HIS A 164 3.94 -22.57 6.07
N ASP A 165 4.32 -22.07 4.90
CA ASP A 165 5.05 -20.81 4.74
C ASP A 165 4.28 -19.62 5.31
N VAL A 166 2.95 -19.61 5.23
CA VAL A 166 2.10 -18.54 5.78
C VAL A 166 2.28 -18.43 7.29
N VAL A 167 2.23 -19.57 7.98
CA VAL A 167 2.28 -19.64 9.44
C VAL A 167 3.71 -19.46 9.95
N GLU A 168 4.71 -20.07 9.31
CA GLU A 168 6.10 -19.91 9.70
C GLU A 168 6.58 -18.47 9.55
N THR A 169 6.30 -17.85 8.41
CA THR A 169 6.63 -16.45 8.20
C THR A 169 5.91 -15.57 9.23
N ALA A 170 4.61 -15.77 9.50
CA ALA A 170 3.89 -15.01 10.52
C ALA A 170 4.52 -15.18 11.93
N ALA A 171 4.89 -16.40 12.31
CA ALA A 171 5.53 -16.69 13.59
C ALA A 171 6.83 -15.90 13.77
N ILE A 172 7.67 -15.87 12.74
CA ILE A 172 8.94 -15.14 12.76
C ILE A 172 8.72 -13.62 12.78
N MET A 173 7.81 -13.13 11.93
CA MET A 173 7.56 -11.70 11.74
C MET A 173 6.95 -11.02 12.98
N PHE A 174 6.19 -11.74 13.80
CA PHE A 174 5.40 -11.14 14.89
C PHE A 174 5.88 -11.51 16.30
N GLY A 175 7.19 -11.41 16.52
CA GLY A 175 7.82 -11.55 17.83
C GLY A 175 8.46 -12.92 18.09
N GLY A 176 8.71 -13.70 17.05
CA GLY A 176 9.29 -15.04 17.18
C GLY A 176 8.36 -16.00 17.93
N LEU A 177 7.09 -16.01 17.55
CA LEU A 177 6.07 -16.86 18.18
C LEU A 177 6.46 -18.34 18.03
N GLU A 178 6.20 -19.12 19.08
CA GLU A 178 6.28 -20.56 18.97
C GLU A 178 5.16 -21.06 18.06
N ALA A 179 5.50 -21.81 17.00
CA ALA A 179 4.54 -22.40 16.09
C ALA A 179 4.38 -23.91 16.33
N VAL A 180 3.13 -24.38 16.38
CA VAL A 180 2.77 -25.81 16.50
C VAL A 180 1.89 -26.19 15.33
N ARG A 181 2.20 -27.34 14.71
CA ARG A 181 1.54 -27.82 13.50
C ARG A 181 0.86 -29.15 13.73
N PHE A 182 -0.36 -29.28 13.23
CA PHE A 182 -1.13 -30.52 13.26
C PHE A 182 -1.30 -31.03 11.82
N ALA A 183 -0.46 -31.99 11.42
CA ALA A 183 -0.43 -32.51 10.04
C ALA A 183 -1.77 -33.16 9.60
N GLY A 184 -2.55 -33.68 10.55
CA GLY A 184 -3.91 -34.20 10.33
C GLY A 184 -5.03 -33.20 10.64
N GLY A 185 -4.70 -31.91 10.80
CA GLY A 185 -5.63 -30.90 11.29
C GLY A 185 -6.02 -31.11 12.76
N PHE A 186 -7.05 -30.38 13.19
CA PHE A 186 -7.49 -30.37 14.59
C PHE A 186 -8.41 -31.52 15.01
N ALA A 187 -8.72 -32.44 14.09
CA ALA A 187 -9.50 -33.64 14.39
C ALA A 187 -8.71 -34.70 15.19
N ASP A 188 -7.38 -34.57 15.27
CA ASP A 188 -6.51 -35.43 16.06
C ASP A 188 -6.92 -35.39 17.55
N PRO A 189 -7.27 -36.54 18.17
CA PRO A 189 -7.59 -36.59 19.60
C PRO A 189 -6.49 -36.04 20.52
N ALA A 190 -5.22 -36.08 20.10
CA ALA A 190 -4.09 -35.56 20.87
C ALA A 190 -3.90 -34.04 20.76
N ALA A 191 -4.69 -33.36 19.90
CA ALA A 191 -4.53 -31.93 19.66
C ALA A 191 -4.72 -31.10 20.93
N LEU A 192 -5.77 -31.40 21.72
CA LEU A 192 -6.04 -30.68 22.96
C LEU A 192 -4.90 -30.85 23.99
N ASP A 193 -4.47 -32.08 24.22
CA ASP A 193 -3.39 -32.37 25.19
C ASP A 193 -2.08 -31.69 24.77
N THR A 194 -1.77 -31.71 23.48
CA THR A 194 -0.59 -31.02 22.93
C THR A 194 -0.70 -29.51 23.13
N LEU A 195 -1.85 -28.90 22.85
CA LEU A 195 -2.06 -27.46 23.04
C LEU A 195 -1.97 -27.08 24.51
N LEU A 196 -2.58 -27.83 25.42
CA LEU A 196 -2.48 -27.60 26.86
C LEU A 196 -1.03 -27.73 27.34
N GLN A 197 -0.30 -28.74 26.89
CA GLN A 197 1.11 -28.92 27.25
C GLN A 197 1.98 -27.76 26.77
N ARG A 198 1.86 -27.39 25.48
CA ARG A 198 2.70 -26.37 24.84
C ARG A 198 2.36 -24.96 25.30
N SER A 199 1.11 -24.69 25.67
CA SER A 199 0.68 -23.41 26.26
C SER A 199 0.96 -23.27 27.76
N GLY A 200 1.80 -24.14 28.34
CA GLY A 200 2.15 -24.10 29.77
C GLY A 200 0.98 -24.43 30.70
N GLY A 201 0.14 -25.40 30.32
CA GLY A 201 -1.08 -25.77 31.01
C GLY A 201 -2.23 -24.79 30.75
N GLY A 202 -2.29 -24.19 29.56
CA GLY A 202 -3.34 -23.23 29.19
C GLY A 202 -3.14 -21.81 29.68
N ARG A 203 -1.97 -21.52 30.27
CA ARG A 203 -1.62 -20.18 30.77
C ARG A 203 -1.34 -19.19 29.64
N GLN A 204 -0.72 -19.67 28.57
CA GLN A 204 -0.43 -18.85 27.39
C GLN A 204 -1.66 -18.83 26.46
N PRO A 205 -2.02 -17.67 25.90
CA PRO A 205 -3.03 -17.60 24.85
C PRO A 205 -2.59 -18.36 23.60
N VAL A 206 -3.55 -18.94 22.89
CA VAL A 206 -3.32 -19.69 21.64
C VAL A 206 -4.02 -18.96 20.50
N ILE A 207 -3.25 -18.56 19.48
CA ILE A 207 -3.82 -18.14 18.19
C ILE A 207 -4.00 -19.40 17.36
N LEU A 208 -5.24 -19.81 17.15
CA LEU A 208 -5.58 -21.01 16.40
C LEU A 208 -5.89 -20.63 14.95
N CYS A 209 -5.01 -20.98 14.03
CA CYS A 209 -5.13 -20.74 12.60
C CYS A 209 -5.75 -21.95 11.91
N VAL A 210 -6.92 -21.75 11.32
CA VAL A 210 -7.67 -22.79 10.61
C VAL A 210 -7.89 -22.38 9.17
N THR A 211 -7.98 -23.34 8.25
CA THR A 211 -8.39 -23.09 6.86
C THR A 211 -9.66 -23.87 6.52
N LEU A 212 -10.55 -23.23 5.77
CA LEU A 212 -11.75 -23.87 5.22
C LEU A 212 -11.50 -24.52 3.86
N GLY A 213 -10.31 -24.38 3.29
CA GLY A 213 -9.99 -24.95 1.99
C GLY A 213 -8.70 -24.37 1.45
N ASN A 214 -7.58 -25.05 1.68
CA ASN A 214 -6.27 -24.63 1.19
C ASN A 214 -6.09 -24.96 -0.30
N SER A 215 -4.92 -24.62 -0.85
CA SER A 215 -4.55 -24.91 -2.25
C SER A 215 -4.55 -26.41 -2.62
N ARG A 216 -4.61 -27.30 -1.63
CA ARG A 216 -4.59 -28.77 -1.78
C ARG A 216 -5.96 -29.41 -1.49
N GLY A 217 -6.98 -28.59 -1.24
CA GLY A 217 -8.34 -29.02 -0.89
C GLY A 217 -8.46 -29.61 0.52
N GLN A 218 -7.45 -29.42 1.37
CA GLN A 218 -7.50 -29.78 2.77
C GLN A 218 -8.23 -28.67 3.56
N TYR A 219 -8.86 -29.05 4.65
CA TYR A 219 -9.65 -28.15 5.49
C TYR A 219 -9.63 -28.63 6.95
N ASP A 220 -9.75 -27.69 7.87
CA ASP A 220 -9.90 -27.98 9.29
C ASP A 220 -11.38 -28.22 9.64
N ASP A 221 -11.67 -29.34 10.31
CA ASP A 221 -13.03 -29.67 10.75
C ASP A 221 -13.51 -28.67 11.82
N LEU A 222 -14.47 -27.83 11.48
CA LEU A 222 -15.01 -26.81 12.37
C LEU A 222 -15.68 -27.38 13.63
N ALA A 223 -16.19 -28.62 13.60
CA ALA A 223 -16.68 -29.28 14.81
C ALA A 223 -15.53 -29.60 15.77
N ALA A 224 -14.37 -30.01 15.25
CA ALA A 224 -13.16 -30.22 16.04
C ALA A 224 -12.56 -28.91 16.55
N VAL A 225 -12.50 -27.89 15.70
CA VAL A 225 -12.07 -26.54 16.07
C VAL A 225 -12.93 -25.98 17.20
N ARG A 226 -14.26 -26.11 17.11
CA ARG A 226 -15.19 -25.67 18.17
C ARG A 226 -14.90 -26.35 19.51
N ARG A 227 -14.61 -27.66 19.51
CA ARG A 227 -14.21 -28.37 20.75
C ARG A 227 -12.97 -27.77 21.38
N LEU A 228 -11.99 -27.34 20.59
CA LEU A 228 -10.77 -26.69 21.09
C LEU A 228 -11.02 -25.27 21.59
N VAL A 229 -11.83 -24.48 20.86
CA VAL A 229 -12.16 -23.09 21.23
C VAL A 229 -12.86 -23.03 22.59
N HIS A 230 -13.75 -23.98 22.89
CA HIS A 230 -14.47 -24.06 24.16
C HIS A 230 -13.84 -25.04 25.17
N ALA A 231 -12.62 -25.53 24.92
CA ALA A 231 -11.98 -26.49 25.80
C ALA A 231 -11.65 -25.85 27.16
N PRO A 232 -12.05 -26.47 28.29
CA PRO A 232 -11.72 -25.94 29.61
C PRO A 232 -10.21 -25.79 29.79
N GLY A 233 -9.79 -24.61 30.24
CA GLY A 233 -8.38 -24.31 30.50
C GLY A 233 -7.60 -23.82 29.28
N LEU A 234 -8.15 -23.84 28.06
CA LEU A 234 -7.48 -23.28 26.88
C LEU A 234 -8.05 -21.89 26.53
N ARG A 235 -7.18 -20.92 26.30
CA ARG A 235 -7.56 -19.56 25.88
C ARG A 235 -7.28 -19.38 24.39
N VAL A 236 -8.29 -19.57 23.55
CA VAL A 236 -8.15 -19.60 22.09
C VAL A 236 -8.64 -18.31 21.43
N PHE A 237 -7.85 -17.81 20.50
CA PHE A 237 -8.20 -16.72 19.58
C PHE A 237 -8.18 -17.27 18.15
N LEU A 238 -9.35 -17.36 17.53
CA LEU A 238 -9.51 -18.05 16.25
C LEU A 238 -9.23 -17.12 15.06
N HIS A 239 -8.31 -17.54 14.20
CA HIS A 239 -8.06 -16.96 12.88
C HIS A 239 -8.55 -17.93 11.80
N VAL A 240 -9.45 -17.49 10.92
CA VAL A 240 -10.04 -18.34 9.87
C VAL A 240 -9.60 -17.89 8.48
N ASP A 241 -8.89 -18.76 7.78
CA ASP A 241 -8.66 -18.64 6.35
C ASP A 241 -9.86 -19.20 5.58
N ALA A 242 -10.62 -18.30 4.97
CA ALA A 242 -11.70 -18.62 4.03
C ALA A 242 -11.44 -17.91 2.68
N SER A 243 -10.17 -17.74 2.31
CA SER A 243 -9.75 -16.99 1.13
C SER A 243 -10.32 -17.53 -0.18
N ARG A 244 -10.64 -18.83 -0.23
CA ARG A 244 -11.26 -19.50 -1.39
C ARG A 244 -12.76 -19.76 -1.24
N THR A 245 -13.28 -19.71 -0.02
CA THR A 245 -14.57 -20.35 0.32
C THR A 245 -15.56 -19.44 1.03
N PHE A 246 -15.14 -18.24 1.47
CA PHE A 246 -15.97 -17.36 2.29
C PHE A 246 -17.32 -17.04 1.64
N ASP A 247 -17.31 -16.62 0.38
CA ASP A 247 -18.56 -16.25 -0.30
C ASP A 247 -19.50 -17.45 -0.46
N TYR A 248 -18.99 -18.66 -0.66
CA TYR A 248 -19.80 -19.88 -0.63
C TYR A 248 -20.40 -20.13 0.75
N VAL A 249 -19.57 -20.27 1.80
CA VAL A 249 -20.05 -20.69 3.14
C VAL A 249 -20.97 -19.67 3.80
N THR A 250 -20.76 -18.37 3.54
CA THR A 250 -21.56 -17.30 4.15
C THR A 250 -22.87 -17.02 3.43
N THR A 251 -22.99 -17.39 2.15
CA THR A 251 -24.22 -17.16 1.37
C THR A 251 -25.20 -18.33 1.41
N LEU A 252 -24.78 -19.51 1.87
CA LEU A 252 -25.65 -20.68 2.06
C LEU A 252 -26.93 -20.36 2.85
N LEU A 253 -28.07 -20.92 2.41
CA LEU A 253 -29.30 -20.91 3.18
C LEU A 253 -29.16 -21.67 4.51
N PRO A 254 -29.83 -21.24 5.59
CA PRO A 254 -29.76 -21.93 6.89
C PRO A 254 -30.08 -23.43 6.82
N ALA A 255 -31.08 -23.82 6.02
CA ALA A 255 -31.45 -25.23 5.84
C ALA A 255 -30.32 -26.04 5.17
N THR A 256 -29.70 -25.49 4.12
CA THR A 256 -28.58 -26.12 3.41
C THR A 256 -27.36 -26.23 4.31
N ARG A 257 -27.05 -25.15 5.05
CA ARG A 257 -25.97 -25.11 6.02
C ARG A 257 -26.11 -26.23 7.06
N LYS A 258 -27.30 -26.36 7.66
CA LYS A 258 -27.63 -27.41 8.62
C LYS A 258 -27.52 -28.82 8.03
N GLN A 259 -27.95 -29.00 6.78
CA GLN A 259 -27.82 -30.28 6.07
C GLN A 259 -26.35 -30.67 5.85
N LEU A 260 -25.49 -29.69 5.55
CA LEU A 260 -24.05 -29.90 5.33
C LEU A 260 -23.24 -29.94 6.64
N GLY A 261 -23.86 -29.67 7.80
CA GLY A 261 -23.17 -29.59 9.09
C GLY A 261 -22.16 -28.44 9.17
N ILE A 262 -22.33 -27.40 8.38
CA ILE A 262 -21.42 -26.25 8.34
C ILE A 262 -21.92 -25.25 9.39
N PRO A 263 -21.15 -24.83 10.40
CA PRO A 263 -21.60 -23.79 11.32
C PRO A 263 -21.62 -22.41 10.63
N ARG A 264 -22.44 -21.49 11.15
CA ARG A 264 -22.41 -20.07 10.80
C ARG A 264 -21.09 -19.45 11.27
N LEU A 265 -20.29 -18.99 10.32
CA LEU A 265 -19.08 -18.21 10.58
C LEU A 265 -19.44 -16.76 10.92
N VAL A 266 -18.99 -16.28 12.08
CA VAL A 266 -19.18 -14.88 12.51
C VAL A 266 -17.85 -14.24 12.93
N LEU A 267 -17.72 -12.93 12.69
CA LEU A 267 -16.61 -12.12 13.17
C LEU A 267 -16.97 -11.50 14.53
N ARG A 268 -16.13 -11.68 15.55
CA ARG A 268 -16.38 -11.19 16.90
C ARG A 268 -15.11 -10.64 17.53
N ASP A 269 -15.26 -9.62 18.36
CA ASP A 269 -14.20 -9.13 19.24
C ASP A 269 -14.11 -10.02 20.49
N PRO A 270 -13.04 -10.82 20.67
CA PRO A 270 -12.89 -11.67 21.84
C PRO A 270 -12.44 -10.92 23.10
N PHE A 271 -12.10 -9.63 23.01
CA PHE A 271 -11.61 -8.81 24.14
C PHE A 271 -12.71 -7.96 24.80
N GLN A 272 -13.86 -7.80 24.15
CA GLN A 272 -15.01 -7.07 24.71
C GLN A 272 -16.00 -8.03 25.36
N SER A 273 -16.28 -7.81 26.65
CA SER A 273 -17.13 -8.68 27.47
C SER A 273 -18.64 -8.45 27.32
N ASP A 274 -19.09 -7.37 26.67
CA ASP A 274 -20.44 -6.82 26.86
C ASP A 274 -21.30 -6.65 25.59
N VAL A 275 -21.02 -7.35 24.48
CA VAL A 275 -22.03 -7.45 23.42
C VAL A 275 -23.05 -8.52 23.84
N VAL A 276 -24.00 -8.09 24.68
CA VAL A 276 -25.34 -8.69 24.71
C VAL A 276 -25.78 -8.80 23.26
N THR A 277 -25.92 -10.04 22.80
CA THR A 277 -26.44 -10.36 21.49
C THR A 277 -27.75 -9.57 21.33
N GLN A 278 -27.86 -8.74 20.28
CA GLN A 278 -29.10 -7.99 20.02
C GLN A 278 -30.31 -8.90 19.77
N ASP A 279 -30.08 -10.20 19.65
CA ASP A 279 -31.07 -11.25 19.78
C ASP A 279 -30.56 -12.19 20.89
N GLY A 280 -31.34 -12.46 21.93
CA GLY A 280 -30.94 -13.29 23.08
C GLY A 280 -30.68 -14.78 22.77
N GLU A 281 -29.83 -15.08 21.79
CA GLU A 281 -29.31 -16.41 21.49
C GLU A 281 -28.18 -16.72 22.49
N GLU A 282 -28.49 -17.58 23.49
CA GLU A 282 -27.50 -18.47 24.09
C GLU A 282 -26.58 -19.01 22.98
N GLU A 283 -25.27 -19.15 23.22
CA GLU A 283 -24.29 -19.64 22.22
C GLU A 283 -24.82 -20.86 21.46
N ASP A 284 -25.43 -20.62 20.29
CA ASP A 284 -26.04 -21.67 19.49
C ASP A 284 -24.95 -22.67 19.12
N ASN A 285 -25.28 -23.96 19.16
CA ASN A 285 -24.38 -25.03 18.72
C ASN A 285 -24.00 -24.91 17.24
N ASP A 286 -24.69 -24.04 16.49
CA ASP A 286 -24.50 -23.78 15.07
C ASP A 286 -23.56 -22.61 14.74
N VAL A 287 -22.89 -21.96 15.71
CA VAL A 287 -22.02 -20.77 15.43
C VAL A 287 -20.54 -21.07 15.67
N ILE A 288 -19.67 -20.49 14.82
CA ILE A 288 -18.23 -20.38 15.06
C ILE A 288 -17.77 -18.92 15.00
N ALA A 289 -17.24 -18.42 16.12
CA ALA A 289 -16.80 -17.05 16.26
C ALA A 289 -15.29 -16.92 16.01
N ALA A 290 -14.92 -16.14 15.00
CA ALA A 290 -13.55 -15.84 14.64
C ALA A 290 -13.16 -14.43 15.09
N ALA A 291 -11.93 -14.27 15.56
CA ALA A 291 -11.34 -12.98 15.87
C ALA A 291 -10.88 -12.25 14.60
N THR A 292 -10.43 -12.99 13.59
CA THR A 292 -10.15 -12.46 12.24
C THR A 292 -10.51 -13.49 11.17
N ILE A 293 -10.93 -13.01 10.00
CA ILE A 293 -11.35 -13.86 8.87
C ILE A 293 -10.68 -13.35 7.59
N VAL A 294 -10.10 -14.24 6.80
CA VAL A 294 -9.70 -13.94 5.41
C VAL A 294 -10.84 -14.36 4.48
N ALA A 295 -11.43 -13.40 3.77
CA ALA A 295 -12.68 -13.53 3.06
C ALA A 295 -12.51 -13.36 1.53
N GLY A 296 -12.63 -14.45 0.77
CA GLY A 296 -12.66 -14.44 -0.70
C GLY A 296 -13.72 -15.38 -1.30
N GLY A 297 -13.52 -15.85 -2.54
CA GLY A 297 -14.44 -16.80 -3.20
C GLY A 297 -14.81 -16.45 -4.64
N THR A 298 -14.61 -15.22 -5.11
CA THR A 298 -14.85 -14.77 -6.49
C THR A 298 -13.55 -14.62 -7.30
N ASN A 299 -12.73 -15.67 -7.31
CA ASN A 299 -11.37 -15.61 -7.83
C ASN A 299 -11.34 -15.34 -9.35
N SER A 300 -10.80 -14.20 -9.77
CA SER A 300 -10.62 -13.87 -11.19
C SER A 300 -9.25 -14.25 -11.73
N ASP A 301 -8.26 -14.42 -10.87
CA ASP A 301 -6.87 -14.72 -11.25
C ASP A 301 -6.17 -15.48 -10.11
N SER A 302 -5.04 -16.11 -10.44
CA SER A 302 -4.17 -16.80 -9.49
C SER A 302 -2.80 -16.13 -9.44
N PRO A 303 -2.29 -15.78 -8.24
CA PRO A 303 -2.89 -16.04 -6.93
C PRO A 303 -4.06 -15.10 -6.60
N HIS A 304 -5.04 -15.59 -5.83
CA HIS A 304 -6.28 -14.86 -5.56
C HIS A 304 -6.12 -13.76 -4.50
N LEU A 305 -6.93 -12.72 -4.64
CA LEU A 305 -7.07 -11.65 -3.65
C LEU A 305 -8.15 -12.00 -2.64
N ALA A 306 -7.98 -11.54 -1.41
CA ALA A 306 -8.95 -11.71 -0.33
C ALA A 306 -9.04 -10.45 0.53
N ALA A 307 -10.22 -10.23 1.10
CA ALA A 307 -10.43 -9.23 2.14
C ALA A 307 -10.04 -9.82 3.49
N VAL A 308 -9.08 -9.23 4.19
CA VAL A 308 -8.92 -9.55 5.61
C VAL A 308 -9.93 -8.74 6.43
N LEU A 309 -10.61 -9.41 7.36
CA LEU A 309 -11.61 -8.82 8.24
C LEU A 309 -11.16 -8.97 9.70
N LYS A 310 -11.27 -7.87 10.45
CA LYS A 310 -11.13 -7.81 11.90
C LYS A 310 -12.23 -6.93 12.49
N PRO A 311 -12.57 -7.06 13.78
CA PRO A 311 -13.44 -6.10 14.45
C PRO A 311 -12.92 -4.66 14.31
N GLY A 312 -13.85 -3.71 14.19
CA GLY A 312 -13.53 -2.28 14.11
C GLY A 312 -12.82 -1.77 15.37
N SER A 313 -13.08 -2.41 16.51
CA SER A 313 -12.48 -2.13 17.82
C SER A 313 -11.00 -2.49 17.92
N PHE A 314 -10.49 -3.43 17.13
CA PHE A 314 -9.07 -3.80 17.15
C PHE A 314 -8.20 -2.59 16.77
N GLY A 315 -7.17 -2.32 17.56
CA GLY A 315 -6.25 -1.19 17.43
C GLY A 315 -6.73 0.05 18.18
N GLY A 316 -7.55 -0.13 19.22
CA GLY A 316 -8.28 0.90 19.96
C GLY A 316 -7.52 1.56 21.12
N THR A 317 -6.67 2.53 20.82
CA THR A 317 -6.67 3.90 21.38
C THR A 317 -5.66 4.72 20.58
N PRO A 318 -5.98 5.94 20.12
CA PRO A 318 -5.04 6.80 19.41
C PRO A 318 -4.02 7.36 20.41
N SER A 319 -3.08 6.53 20.88
CA SER A 319 -1.97 6.98 21.70
C SER A 319 -0.95 7.70 20.83
N ALA A 320 -1.18 8.97 20.49
CA ALA A 320 -0.20 9.84 19.82
C ALA A 320 0.64 9.15 18.73
N GLU A 321 0.02 8.24 17.95
CA GLU A 321 0.75 7.46 16.96
C GLU A 321 1.11 8.42 15.82
N VAL A 322 2.39 8.44 15.46
CA VAL A 322 2.94 9.31 14.42
C VAL A 322 2.22 8.96 13.12
N GLN A 323 1.43 9.91 12.61
CA GLN A 323 0.89 9.82 11.26
C GLN A 323 2.06 9.72 10.28
N VAL A 324 1.98 8.79 9.33
CA VAL A 324 2.94 8.63 8.24
C VAL A 324 3.13 9.98 7.56
N GLU A 325 4.41 10.38 7.49
CA GLU A 325 4.89 11.75 7.26
C GLU A 325 4.25 12.45 6.06
N TYR A 326 3.98 11.71 4.97
CA TYR A 326 3.43 12.26 3.72
C TYR A 326 1.96 11.86 3.41
N ILE A 327 1.37 10.87 4.09
CA ILE A 327 -0.03 10.40 3.83
C ILE A 327 -0.99 10.61 5.01
N ARG A 328 -0.53 11.27 6.09
CA ARG A 328 -1.34 11.72 7.23
C ARG A 328 -2.26 10.64 7.86
N SER A 329 -1.79 9.40 7.91
CA SER A 329 -2.52 8.23 8.39
C SER A 329 -1.56 7.36 9.21
N THR A 330 -2.03 6.48 10.09
CA THR A 330 -1.15 5.54 10.82
C THR A 330 -0.74 4.32 10.00
N ASP A 331 -1.13 4.26 8.71
CA ASP A 331 -1.05 3.11 7.79
C ASP A 331 -0.85 1.76 8.49
N LYS A 332 -1.95 1.14 8.91
CA LYS A 332 -1.89 -0.10 9.67
C LYS A 332 -1.71 -1.35 8.80
N THR A 333 -1.68 -1.22 7.47
CA THR A 333 -1.53 -2.37 6.56
C THR A 333 -0.14 -3.00 6.67
N LEU A 334 0.04 -4.25 6.22
CA LEU A 334 1.36 -4.90 6.26
C LEU A 334 2.31 -4.39 5.17
N SER A 335 1.80 -4.18 3.97
CA SER A 335 2.55 -3.74 2.79
C SER A 335 2.68 -2.23 2.66
N GLY A 336 1.99 -1.45 3.51
CA GLY A 336 1.84 -0.02 3.36
C GLY A 336 1.06 0.31 2.10
N SER A 337 1.70 1.00 1.17
CA SER A 337 1.16 1.24 -0.16
C SER A 337 0.92 -0.07 -0.94
N ARG A 338 -0.22 -0.17 -1.62
CA ARG A 338 -0.67 -1.37 -2.35
C ARG A 338 -1.13 -1.04 -3.76
N ASP A 339 -1.17 -2.06 -4.60
CA ASP A 339 -1.90 -1.99 -5.86
C ASP A 339 -3.40 -1.69 -5.62
N GLY A 340 -3.93 -0.70 -6.35
CA GLY A 340 -5.35 -0.32 -6.34
C GLY A 340 -6.23 -1.09 -7.32
N VAL A 341 -5.66 -1.72 -8.36
CA VAL A 341 -6.42 -2.42 -9.41
C VAL A 341 -7.06 -3.69 -8.87
N GLY A 342 -6.29 -4.51 -8.16
CA GLY A 342 -6.79 -5.72 -7.51
C GLY A 342 -8.00 -5.47 -6.58
N PRO A 343 -7.87 -4.58 -5.58
CA PRO A 343 -8.98 -4.18 -4.72
C PRO A 343 -10.19 -3.64 -5.47
N LEU A 344 -9.99 -2.85 -6.54
CA LEU A 344 -11.08 -2.36 -7.37
C LEU A 344 -11.84 -3.52 -8.02
N LEU A 345 -11.14 -4.50 -8.62
CA LEU A 345 -11.78 -5.64 -9.29
C LEU A 345 -12.64 -6.46 -8.32
N VAL A 346 -12.13 -6.76 -7.12
CA VAL A 346 -12.91 -7.46 -6.08
C VAL A 346 -14.11 -6.62 -5.64
N SER A 347 -13.93 -5.30 -5.49
CA SER A 347 -15.02 -4.40 -5.10
C SER A 347 -16.12 -4.30 -6.15
N LEU A 348 -15.75 -4.25 -7.43
CA LEU A 348 -16.71 -4.25 -8.54
C LEU A 348 -17.45 -5.59 -8.64
N GLN A 349 -16.81 -6.72 -8.33
CA GLN A 349 -17.50 -8.01 -8.23
C GLN A 349 -18.54 -8.01 -7.10
N GLU A 350 -18.18 -7.52 -5.91
CA GLU A 350 -19.12 -7.39 -4.79
C GLU A 350 -20.33 -6.50 -5.16
N LEU A 351 -20.09 -5.36 -5.80
CA LEU A 351 -21.15 -4.46 -6.26
C LEU A 351 -22.01 -5.07 -7.38
N ARG A 352 -21.40 -5.87 -8.26
CA ARG A 352 -22.09 -6.51 -9.38
C ARG A 352 -23.08 -7.57 -8.92
N PHE A 353 -22.68 -8.43 -7.99
CA PHE A 353 -23.50 -9.58 -7.59
C PHE A 353 -24.27 -9.35 -6.28
N GLY A 354 -23.61 -8.79 -5.26
CA GLY A 354 -24.15 -8.74 -3.90
C GLY A 354 -24.49 -10.13 -3.33
N ALA A 355 -24.92 -10.16 -2.07
CA ALA A 355 -25.18 -11.44 -1.37
C ALA A 355 -26.26 -12.32 -2.04
N PRO A 356 -27.40 -11.80 -2.54
CA PRO A 356 -28.44 -12.65 -3.14
C PRO A 356 -28.02 -13.33 -4.44
N ALA A 357 -27.30 -12.62 -5.34
CA ALA A 357 -26.86 -13.24 -6.59
C ALA A 357 -25.69 -14.19 -6.34
N LEU A 358 -24.75 -13.85 -5.45
CA LEU A 358 -23.69 -14.78 -5.03
C LEU A 358 -24.28 -16.08 -4.48
N ARG A 359 -25.32 -16.00 -3.63
CA ARG A 359 -26.04 -17.19 -3.15
C ARG A 359 -26.54 -18.06 -4.30
N ALA A 360 -27.28 -17.47 -5.25
CA ALA A 360 -27.83 -18.20 -6.38
C ALA A 360 -26.74 -18.88 -7.23
N ILE A 361 -25.62 -18.17 -7.45
CA ILE A 361 -24.46 -18.69 -8.17
C ILE A 361 -23.88 -19.92 -7.44
N PHE A 362 -23.56 -19.77 -6.16
CA PHE A 362 -22.92 -20.81 -5.38
C PHE A 362 -23.83 -22.03 -5.13
N GLU A 363 -25.14 -21.83 -4.99
CA GLU A 363 -26.12 -22.92 -4.92
C GLU A 363 -26.19 -23.71 -6.23
N SER A 364 -26.11 -23.04 -7.38
CA SER A 364 -26.00 -23.71 -8.68
C SER A 364 -24.74 -24.56 -8.76
N CYS A 365 -23.58 -24.00 -8.41
CA CYS A 365 -22.33 -24.76 -8.38
C CYS A 365 -22.39 -25.96 -7.43
N ALA A 366 -23.02 -25.83 -6.25
CA ALA A 366 -23.20 -26.94 -5.32
C ALA A 366 -24.09 -28.06 -5.89
N ARG A 367 -25.16 -27.72 -6.62
CA ARG A 367 -25.99 -28.70 -7.35
C ARG A 367 -25.18 -29.39 -8.45
N ASN A 368 -24.48 -28.63 -9.29
CA ASN A 368 -23.64 -29.15 -10.37
C ASN A 368 -22.54 -30.08 -9.83
N ARG A 369 -21.92 -29.71 -8.69
CA ARG A 369 -20.94 -30.54 -7.99
C ARG A 369 -21.51 -31.89 -7.57
N ARG A 370 -22.75 -31.92 -7.07
CA ARG A 370 -23.42 -33.17 -6.71
C ARG A 370 -23.66 -34.05 -7.94
N LEU A 371 -24.17 -33.47 -9.03
CA LEU A 371 -24.36 -34.20 -10.30
C LEU A 371 -23.04 -34.80 -10.81
N LEU A 372 -21.95 -34.03 -10.74
CA LEU A 372 -20.63 -34.49 -11.15
C LEU A 372 -20.11 -35.63 -10.25
N CYS A 373 -20.29 -35.53 -8.93
CA CYS A 373 -19.96 -36.60 -7.99
C CYS A 373 -20.70 -37.88 -8.32
N ASP A 374 -22.03 -37.78 -8.51
CA ASP A 374 -22.89 -38.93 -8.79
C ASP A 374 -22.49 -39.61 -10.11
N ALA A 375 -22.16 -38.82 -11.14
CA ALA A 375 -21.68 -39.32 -12.44
C ALA A 375 -20.33 -40.05 -12.34
N LEU A 376 -19.37 -39.51 -11.58
CA LEU A 376 -18.07 -40.15 -11.34
C LEU A 376 -18.23 -41.45 -10.52
N ALA A 377 -19.03 -41.42 -9.45
CA ALA A 377 -19.27 -42.57 -8.59
C ALA A 377 -19.95 -43.72 -9.34
N ALA A 378 -20.89 -43.42 -10.24
CA ALA A 378 -21.55 -44.42 -11.09
C ALA A 378 -20.58 -45.20 -12.01
N ARG A 379 -19.36 -44.70 -12.21
CA ARG A 379 -18.29 -45.33 -13.00
C ARG A 379 -17.16 -45.89 -12.15
N GLY A 380 -17.32 -45.91 -10.83
CA GLY A 380 -16.30 -46.39 -9.90
C GLY A 380 -15.13 -45.43 -9.71
N VAL A 381 -15.25 -44.17 -10.15
CA VAL A 381 -14.28 -43.12 -9.84
C VAL A 381 -14.70 -42.46 -8.52
N GLN A 382 -13.90 -42.67 -7.48
CA GLN A 382 -14.15 -42.00 -6.20
C GLN A 382 -13.69 -40.54 -6.27
N ALA A 383 -14.57 -39.65 -5.82
CA ALA A 383 -14.31 -38.24 -5.66
C ALA A 383 -14.52 -37.86 -4.20
N GLU A 384 -13.51 -37.23 -3.58
CA GLU A 384 -13.66 -36.61 -2.28
C GLU A 384 -14.23 -35.20 -2.47
N ALA A 385 -15.21 -34.85 -1.64
CA ALA A 385 -15.93 -33.60 -1.70
C ALA A 385 -15.78 -32.85 -0.35
N PRO A 386 -14.79 -31.97 -0.19
CA PRO A 386 -14.66 -31.11 0.99
C PRO A 386 -15.95 -30.32 1.30
N PRO A 387 -16.43 -30.26 2.54
CA PRO A 387 -17.74 -29.68 2.85
C PRO A 387 -17.80 -28.17 2.63
N TYR A 388 -16.68 -27.47 2.88
CA TYR A 388 -16.63 -26.01 2.85
C TYR A 388 -16.20 -25.41 1.51
N SER A 389 -15.94 -26.22 0.48
CA SER A 389 -15.54 -25.72 -0.84
C SER A 389 -16.36 -26.36 -1.96
N LEU A 390 -16.19 -25.85 -3.18
CA LEU A 390 -16.74 -26.44 -4.39
C LEU A 390 -15.77 -27.42 -5.08
N ASP A 391 -14.71 -27.81 -4.37
CA ASP A 391 -13.65 -28.66 -4.89
C ASP A 391 -14.09 -30.12 -5.00
N LEU A 392 -13.50 -30.85 -5.93
CA LEU A 392 -13.50 -32.30 -5.99
C LEU A 392 -12.07 -32.79 -6.13
N ILE A 393 -11.71 -33.78 -5.31
CA ILE A 393 -10.41 -34.45 -5.36
C ILE A 393 -10.64 -35.85 -5.89
N VAL A 394 -10.07 -36.16 -7.06
CA VAL A 394 -10.28 -37.43 -7.76
C VAL A 394 -8.99 -38.22 -7.87
N CYS A 395 -9.07 -39.54 -7.68
CA CYS A 395 -7.96 -40.44 -7.97
C CYS A 395 -7.99 -40.86 -9.44
N TYR A 396 -7.16 -40.23 -10.28
CA TYR A 396 -7.05 -40.61 -11.69
C TYR A 396 -6.16 -41.84 -11.90
N ALA A 397 -5.25 -42.17 -10.97
CA ALA A 397 -4.46 -43.40 -11.09
C ALA A 397 -5.33 -44.67 -11.04
N ALA A 398 -6.33 -44.66 -10.17
CA ALA A 398 -7.33 -45.73 -10.02
C ALA A 398 -8.48 -45.64 -11.03
N SER A 399 -8.51 -44.60 -11.88
CA SER A 399 -9.58 -44.41 -12.87
C SER A 399 -9.62 -45.55 -13.90
N PRO A 400 -10.81 -45.92 -14.41
CA PRO A 400 -10.96 -46.85 -15.53
C PRO A 400 -10.50 -46.27 -16.88
N SER A 401 -10.13 -45.00 -16.95
CA SER A 401 -9.60 -44.35 -18.15
C SER A 401 -8.24 -44.93 -18.57
N PRO A 402 -7.98 -45.09 -19.88
CA PRO A 402 -6.67 -45.52 -20.39
C PRO A 402 -5.58 -44.44 -20.21
N VAL A 403 -5.94 -43.18 -19.94
CA VAL A 403 -5.00 -42.09 -19.69
C VAL A 403 -4.57 -42.12 -18.22
N LYS A 404 -3.41 -42.73 -17.95
CA LYS A 404 -2.89 -42.95 -16.59
C LYS A 404 -1.97 -41.86 -16.05
N LYS A 405 -1.49 -40.95 -16.91
CA LYS A 405 -0.69 -39.79 -16.52
C LYS A 405 -1.16 -38.55 -17.30
N PRO A 406 -1.75 -37.56 -16.63
CA PRO A 406 -2.43 -36.46 -17.32
C PRO A 406 -1.50 -35.42 -17.96
N GLY A 407 -0.22 -35.37 -17.53
CA GLY A 407 0.74 -34.37 -18.00
C GLY A 407 0.23 -32.93 -17.88
N SER A 408 0.84 -32.00 -18.59
CA SER A 408 0.40 -30.60 -18.68
C SER A 408 -0.93 -30.42 -19.44
N TYR A 409 -1.44 -31.48 -20.09
CA TYR A 409 -2.64 -31.42 -20.92
C TYR A 409 -3.91 -31.24 -20.07
N TRP A 410 -4.10 -31.99 -18.98
CA TRP A 410 -5.31 -31.82 -18.15
C TRP A 410 -5.30 -30.51 -17.35
N GLU A 411 -4.13 -30.09 -16.88
CA GLU A 411 -3.93 -28.78 -16.27
C GLU A 411 -4.37 -27.66 -17.24
N THR A 412 -3.91 -27.73 -18.50
CA THR A 412 -4.25 -26.72 -19.51
C THR A 412 -5.73 -26.79 -19.96
N MET A 413 -6.26 -27.99 -20.21
CA MET A 413 -7.61 -28.15 -20.78
C MET A 413 -8.72 -27.98 -19.76
N TRP A 414 -8.56 -28.55 -18.57
CA TRP A 414 -9.63 -28.68 -17.59
C TRP A 414 -9.38 -27.84 -16.33
N GLY A 415 -8.15 -27.35 -16.13
CA GLY A 415 -7.77 -26.62 -14.93
C GLY A 415 -7.53 -27.53 -13.72
N LEU A 416 -7.35 -28.84 -13.93
CA LEU A 416 -7.07 -29.80 -12.88
C LEU A 416 -5.69 -29.53 -12.28
N GLN A 417 -5.60 -29.40 -10.96
CA GLN A 417 -4.35 -29.19 -10.22
C GLN A 417 -3.86 -30.50 -9.62
N SER A 418 -2.62 -30.87 -9.87
CA SER A 418 -1.99 -32.01 -9.19
C SER A 418 -1.80 -31.70 -7.70
N ILE A 419 -1.92 -32.72 -6.85
CA ILE A 419 -1.67 -32.61 -5.40
C ILE A 419 -0.30 -33.24 -5.12
N PRO A 420 0.76 -32.46 -4.84
CA PRO A 420 2.13 -32.98 -4.76
C PRO A 420 2.32 -34.14 -3.78
N GLU A 421 1.60 -34.12 -2.65
CA GLU A 421 1.71 -35.13 -1.60
C GLU A 421 0.88 -36.39 -1.86
N ARG A 422 0.01 -36.38 -2.88
CA ARG A 422 -0.92 -37.47 -3.22
C ARG A 422 -0.77 -37.84 -4.68
N ASP A 423 0.28 -38.59 -5.01
CA ASP A 423 0.49 -39.07 -6.39
C ASP A 423 -0.75 -39.80 -6.92
N GLY A 424 -1.14 -39.48 -8.15
CA GLY A 424 -2.36 -40.02 -8.76
C GLY A 424 -3.66 -39.29 -8.39
N PHE A 425 -3.60 -38.18 -7.65
CA PHE A 425 -4.76 -37.35 -7.31
C PHE A 425 -4.71 -35.98 -7.99
N ALA A 426 -5.88 -35.49 -8.38
CA ALA A 426 -6.07 -34.14 -8.91
C ALA A 426 -7.23 -33.45 -8.21
N LEU A 427 -7.07 -32.14 -7.98
CA LEU A 427 -8.08 -31.24 -7.47
C LEU A 427 -8.63 -30.37 -8.62
N PHE A 428 -9.94 -30.17 -8.64
CA PHE A 428 -10.57 -29.16 -9.48
C PHE A 428 -11.79 -28.59 -8.77
N SER A 429 -12.31 -27.45 -9.22
CA SER A 429 -13.46 -26.79 -8.60
C SER A 429 -14.61 -26.68 -9.59
N VAL A 430 -15.83 -26.91 -9.13
CA VAL A 430 -17.01 -26.64 -9.95
C VAL A 430 -17.23 -25.14 -10.01
N GLN A 431 -16.96 -24.58 -11.19
CA GLN A 431 -17.05 -23.16 -11.47
C GLN A 431 -18.39 -22.80 -12.12
N PRO A 432 -18.87 -21.55 -11.96
CA PRO A 432 -20.21 -21.18 -12.43
C PRO A 432 -20.35 -21.16 -13.95
N SER A 433 -19.28 -20.90 -14.71
CA SER A 433 -19.36 -20.88 -16.18
C SER A 433 -19.21 -22.26 -16.83
N ALA A 434 -18.85 -23.30 -16.06
CA ALA A 434 -18.70 -24.66 -16.58
C ALA A 434 -20.03 -25.17 -17.15
N THR A 435 -20.00 -25.76 -18.35
CA THR A 435 -21.19 -26.26 -19.04
C THR A 435 -21.43 -27.75 -18.81
N ALA A 436 -22.66 -28.21 -19.09
CA ALA A 436 -22.97 -29.64 -19.09
C ALA A 436 -22.03 -30.41 -20.02
N THR A 437 -21.72 -29.85 -21.19
CA THR A 437 -20.75 -30.41 -22.15
C THR A 437 -19.35 -30.53 -21.55
N ASP A 438 -18.90 -29.55 -20.76
CA ASP A 438 -17.61 -29.62 -20.08
C ASP A 438 -17.59 -30.73 -19.04
N ALA A 439 -18.68 -30.88 -18.27
CA ALA A 439 -18.85 -31.95 -17.30
C ALA A 439 -18.85 -33.33 -17.97
N GLU A 440 -19.61 -33.51 -19.06
CA GLU A 440 -19.62 -34.74 -19.87
C GLU A 440 -18.22 -35.11 -20.35
N ARG A 441 -17.49 -34.14 -20.91
CA ARG A 441 -16.12 -34.38 -21.42
C ARG A 441 -15.12 -34.66 -20.31
N LEU A 442 -15.25 -34.00 -19.16
CA LEU A 442 -14.41 -34.27 -18.00
C LEU A 442 -14.66 -35.69 -17.47
N VAL A 443 -15.92 -36.10 -17.32
CA VAL A 443 -16.25 -37.48 -16.92
C VAL A 443 -15.78 -38.47 -17.98
N ALA A 444 -15.91 -38.17 -19.27
CA ALA A 444 -15.37 -39.01 -20.33
C ALA A 444 -13.85 -39.19 -20.21
N ALA A 445 -13.12 -38.11 -19.90
CA ALA A 445 -11.67 -38.14 -19.71
C ALA A 445 -11.28 -38.93 -18.44
N LEU A 446 -12.03 -38.75 -17.36
CA LEU A 446 -11.76 -39.36 -16.05
C LEU A 446 -12.34 -40.76 -15.86
N ALA A 447 -13.31 -41.20 -16.66
CA ALA A 447 -14.06 -42.43 -16.41
C ALA A 447 -14.38 -43.24 -17.69
N GLY A 448 -13.95 -42.76 -18.86
CA GLY A 448 -14.24 -43.35 -20.17
C GLY A 448 -15.55 -42.83 -20.80
N PRO A 449 -15.73 -42.97 -22.12
CA PRO A 449 -16.89 -42.44 -22.84
C PRO A 449 -18.19 -43.18 -22.46
N ALA A 450 -19.23 -42.43 -22.07
CA ALA A 450 -20.58 -42.92 -21.84
C ALA A 450 -21.60 -41.77 -22.02
N ALA A 451 -22.90 -42.07 -21.98
CA ALA A 451 -23.94 -41.04 -21.90
C ALA A 451 -24.30 -40.80 -20.43
N TRP A 452 -24.35 -39.54 -20.01
CA TRP A 452 -24.71 -39.13 -18.64
C TRP A 452 -25.84 -38.11 -18.69
N ASP A 453 -26.69 -38.13 -17.68
CA ASP A 453 -27.77 -37.16 -17.57
C ASP A 453 -27.28 -35.94 -16.77
N PHE A 454 -26.85 -34.92 -17.50
CA PHE A 454 -26.58 -33.58 -16.97
C PHE A 454 -27.72 -32.61 -17.26
N SER A 455 -28.97 -33.09 -17.46
CA SER A 455 -30.13 -32.22 -17.73
C SER A 455 -30.42 -31.22 -16.61
N GLY A 456 -30.01 -31.51 -15.37
CA GLY A 456 -30.09 -30.60 -14.23
C GLY A 456 -28.89 -29.67 -14.06
N TRP A 457 -27.93 -29.67 -14.99
CA TRP A 457 -26.74 -28.81 -14.92
C TRP A 457 -27.06 -27.39 -15.36
N GLU A 458 -26.73 -26.42 -14.51
CA GLU A 458 -26.97 -25.00 -14.77
C GLU A 458 -25.64 -24.26 -14.91
N ALA A 459 -25.29 -23.91 -16.15
CA ALA A 459 -24.16 -23.03 -16.43
C ALA A 459 -24.61 -21.56 -16.38
N LEU A 460 -23.82 -20.71 -15.72
CA LEU A 460 -24.10 -19.30 -15.58
C LEU A 460 -23.22 -18.50 -16.53
N ALA A 461 -23.88 -17.81 -17.46
CA ALA A 461 -23.27 -16.81 -18.31
C ALA A 461 -23.47 -15.41 -17.70
N VAL A 462 -22.66 -14.44 -18.14
CA VAL A 462 -22.85 -13.02 -17.82
C VAL A 462 -24.18 -12.55 -18.42
N PRO A 463 -25.19 -12.16 -17.62
CA PRO A 463 -26.41 -11.59 -18.18
C PRO A 463 -26.11 -10.23 -18.84
N ALA A 464 -26.69 -9.96 -20.01
CA ALA A 464 -26.46 -8.71 -20.75
C ALA A 464 -26.86 -7.46 -19.95
N SER A 465 -27.89 -7.56 -19.08
CA SER A 465 -28.34 -6.49 -18.18
C SER A 465 -27.29 -6.10 -17.13
N ASP A 466 -26.59 -7.09 -16.57
CA ASP A 466 -25.58 -6.89 -15.53
C ASP A 466 -24.32 -6.24 -16.11
N ALA A 467 -23.96 -6.65 -17.33
CA ALA A 467 -22.89 -6.02 -18.10
C ALA A 467 -23.20 -4.53 -18.37
N GLY A 468 -24.46 -4.19 -18.67
CA GLY A 468 -24.89 -2.81 -18.92
C GLY A 468 -24.74 -1.90 -17.69
N ARG A 469 -25.20 -2.34 -16.52
CA ARG A 469 -25.08 -1.56 -15.26
C ARG A 469 -23.63 -1.39 -14.82
N LEU A 470 -22.84 -2.46 -14.89
CA LEU A 470 -21.42 -2.39 -14.57
C LEU A 470 -20.69 -1.46 -15.56
N ALA A 471 -20.99 -1.54 -16.85
CA ALA A 471 -20.40 -0.66 -17.85
C ALA A 471 -20.74 0.82 -17.62
N GLU A 472 -21.94 1.15 -17.13
CA GLU A 472 -22.29 2.52 -16.74
C GLU A 472 -21.45 3.01 -15.55
N LEU A 473 -21.34 2.22 -14.49
CA LEU A 473 -20.52 2.54 -13.32
C LEU A 473 -19.04 2.69 -13.70
N THR A 474 -18.51 1.79 -14.52
CA THR A 474 -17.13 1.85 -14.99
C THR A 474 -16.91 3.06 -15.91
N ARG A 475 -17.85 3.43 -16.78
CA ARG A 475 -17.75 4.67 -17.58
C ARG A 475 -17.71 5.93 -16.72
N ALA A 476 -18.47 5.97 -15.62
CA ALA A 476 -18.38 7.07 -14.67
C ALA A 476 -17.00 7.14 -13.98
N LEU A 477 -16.41 5.99 -13.66
CA LEU A 477 -15.04 5.88 -13.16
C LEU A 477 -14.02 6.36 -14.19
N VAL A 478 -14.14 5.96 -15.46
CA VAL A 478 -13.27 6.39 -16.56
C VAL A 478 -13.30 7.90 -16.71
N ALA A 479 -14.49 8.48 -16.79
CA ALA A 479 -14.65 9.93 -16.91
C ALA A 479 -14.03 10.68 -15.71
N LYS A 480 -14.09 10.10 -14.50
CA LYS A 480 -13.40 10.64 -13.32
C LYS A 480 -11.88 10.51 -13.45
N SER A 481 -11.39 9.36 -13.90
CA SER A 481 -9.95 9.09 -14.10
C SER A 481 -9.32 9.97 -15.18
N GLU A 482 -9.98 10.15 -16.33
CA GLU A 482 -9.49 11.02 -17.42
C GLU A 482 -9.34 12.48 -16.97
N ARG A 483 -10.31 13.00 -16.21
CA ARG A 483 -10.18 14.32 -15.56
C ARG A 483 -8.98 14.33 -14.62
N GLY A 484 -8.86 13.28 -13.80
CA GLY A 484 -7.76 13.12 -12.85
C GLY A 484 -6.37 13.05 -13.50
N ILE A 485 -6.21 12.59 -14.74
CA ILE A 485 -4.91 12.58 -15.42
C ILE A 485 -4.36 14.00 -15.58
N ARG A 486 -5.21 14.98 -15.94
CA ARG A 486 -4.77 16.37 -16.05
C ARG A 486 -4.34 16.93 -14.70
N ASP A 487 -5.07 16.58 -13.64
CA ASP A 487 -4.74 16.98 -12.27
C ASP A 487 -3.42 16.33 -11.80
N ARG A 488 -3.11 15.10 -12.26
CA ARG A 488 -1.84 14.41 -11.96
C ARG A 488 -0.62 15.11 -12.55
N ALA A 489 -0.75 15.79 -13.69
CA ALA A 489 0.34 16.54 -14.30
C ALA A 489 0.91 17.65 -13.38
N GLN A 490 0.12 18.07 -12.39
CA GLN A 490 0.50 19.08 -11.38
C GLN A 490 0.73 18.46 -9.99
N SER A 491 0.55 17.15 -9.82
CA SER A 491 0.68 16.47 -8.54
C SER A 491 2.14 16.31 -8.14
N ALA A 492 2.62 17.20 -7.26
CA ALA A 492 4.01 17.27 -6.84
C ALA A 492 4.25 16.90 -5.36
N GLY A 493 3.21 16.52 -4.61
CA GLY A 493 3.38 16.15 -3.19
C GLY A 493 3.68 14.70 -2.91
N TYR A 494 3.85 13.85 -3.92
CA TYR A 494 4.03 12.41 -3.73
C TYR A 494 5.13 11.86 -4.64
N PRO A 495 6.00 10.97 -4.13
CA PRO A 495 7.13 10.43 -4.88
C PRO A 495 6.68 9.32 -5.82
N VAL A 496 5.80 9.60 -6.77
CA VAL A 496 5.30 8.60 -7.74
C VAL A 496 5.27 9.20 -9.13
N ASN A 497 5.98 8.59 -10.06
CA ASN A 497 5.94 8.97 -11.46
C ASN A 497 4.56 8.65 -12.05
N GLN A 498 3.84 9.68 -12.51
CA GLN A 498 2.49 9.50 -13.07
C GLN A 498 2.51 9.29 -14.59
N ALA A 499 3.64 9.54 -15.27
CA ALA A 499 3.69 9.54 -16.71
C ALA A 499 3.59 8.13 -17.32
N PRO A 500 4.32 7.11 -16.85
CA PRO A 500 4.24 5.77 -17.41
C PRO A 500 2.82 5.19 -17.32
N TYR A 501 2.10 5.36 -16.20
CA TYR A 501 0.67 4.99 -16.10
C TYR A 501 -0.18 5.53 -17.24
N SER A 502 0.02 6.78 -17.60
CA SER A 502 -0.79 7.44 -18.62
C SER A 502 -0.61 6.82 -20.01
N ALA A 503 0.53 6.15 -20.25
CA ALA A 503 0.85 5.49 -21.51
C ALA A 503 0.71 3.96 -21.42
N LEU A 504 1.39 3.33 -20.47
CA LEU A 504 1.46 1.88 -20.29
C LEU A 504 0.17 1.29 -19.71
N GLY A 505 -0.65 2.10 -19.04
CA GLY A 505 -1.92 1.64 -18.47
C GLY A 505 -2.81 0.95 -19.50
N ALA A 506 -2.88 1.46 -20.74
CA ALA A 506 -3.68 0.84 -21.80
C ALA A 506 -3.13 -0.54 -22.22
N MET A 507 -1.82 -0.74 -22.21
CA MET A 507 -1.20 -2.03 -22.48
C MET A 507 -1.50 -3.01 -21.35
N ILE A 508 -1.32 -2.58 -20.10
CA ILE A 508 -1.57 -3.39 -18.90
C ILE A 508 -3.05 -3.81 -18.83
N ALA A 509 -3.97 -2.94 -19.28
CA ALA A 509 -5.40 -3.21 -19.36
C ALA A 509 -5.74 -4.50 -20.11
N GLU A 510 -5.04 -4.74 -21.23
CA GLU A 510 -5.28 -5.90 -22.09
C GLU A 510 -4.99 -7.21 -21.35
N PHE A 511 -4.07 -7.20 -20.38
CA PHE A 511 -3.68 -8.38 -19.62
C PHE A 511 -4.61 -8.71 -18.44
N LEU A 512 -5.48 -7.80 -18.01
CA LEU A 512 -6.34 -8.04 -16.84
C LEU A 512 -7.39 -9.15 -17.00
N PRO A 513 -8.03 -9.35 -18.17
CA PRO A 513 -8.98 -10.43 -18.36
C PRO A 513 -8.33 -11.77 -18.79
N VAL A 514 -7.01 -11.83 -18.97
CA VAL A 514 -6.29 -13.05 -19.37
C VAL A 514 -5.47 -13.57 -18.20
N ALA A 515 -5.31 -14.89 -18.12
CA ALA A 515 -4.44 -15.50 -17.12
C ALA A 515 -2.98 -15.39 -17.58
N LEU A 516 -2.14 -14.75 -16.76
CA LEU A 516 -0.71 -14.67 -17.04
C LEU A 516 -0.03 -16.02 -16.78
N ASP A 517 0.97 -16.34 -17.60
CA ASP A 517 1.76 -17.55 -17.40
C ASP A 517 2.70 -17.37 -16.20
N GLY A 518 2.44 -18.13 -15.12
CA GLY A 518 3.24 -18.11 -13.90
C GLY A 518 4.68 -18.59 -14.11
N ALA A 519 4.94 -19.48 -15.08
CA ALA A 519 6.29 -19.94 -15.40
C ALA A 519 7.08 -18.83 -16.09
N TRP A 520 6.45 -18.14 -17.05
CA TRP A 520 7.03 -16.94 -17.67
C TRP A 520 7.34 -15.87 -16.62
N ALA A 521 6.39 -15.57 -15.74
CA ALA A 521 6.59 -14.57 -14.68
C ALA A 521 7.71 -14.97 -13.71
N ALA A 522 7.87 -16.25 -13.37
CA ALA A 522 8.96 -16.70 -12.52
C ALA A 522 10.33 -16.54 -13.17
N ILE A 523 10.45 -16.83 -14.48
CA ILE A 523 11.69 -16.64 -15.26
C ILE A 523 12.04 -15.15 -15.31
N GLN A 524 11.10 -14.31 -15.71
CA GLN A 524 11.32 -12.86 -15.81
C GLN A 524 11.66 -12.25 -14.44
N ALA A 525 10.99 -12.69 -13.36
CA ALA A 525 11.32 -12.22 -12.03
C ALA A 525 12.77 -12.56 -11.64
N ALA A 526 13.24 -13.77 -11.95
CA ALA A 526 14.61 -14.18 -11.66
C ALA A 526 15.65 -13.38 -12.47
N GLU A 527 15.37 -13.11 -13.75
CA GLU A 527 16.22 -12.29 -14.63
C GLU A 527 16.34 -10.86 -14.10
N ILE A 528 15.19 -10.20 -13.82
CA ILE A 528 15.13 -8.83 -13.29
C ILE A 528 15.92 -8.71 -11.98
N LEU A 529 15.70 -9.66 -11.05
CA LEU A 529 16.39 -9.64 -9.75
C LEU A 529 17.89 -9.93 -9.89
N ALA A 530 18.30 -10.78 -10.83
CA ALA A 530 19.71 -11.04 -11.10
C ALA A 530 20.42 -9.81 -11.67
N GLU A 531 19.80 -9.12 -12.63
CA GLU A 531 20.29 -7.84 -13.16
C GLU A 531 20.36 -6.79 -12.05
N ARG A 532 19.36 -6.74 -11.16
CA ARG A 532 19.38 -5.81 -10.03
C ARG A 532 20.55 -6.09 -9.09
N LYS A 533 20.81 -7.34 -8.72
CA LYS A 533 21.98 -7.70 -7.89
C LYS A 533 23.28 -7.31 -8.58
N ALA A 534 23.41 -7.58 -9.88
CA ALA A 534 24.59 -7.22 -10.65
C ALA A 534 24.84 -5.70 -10.62
N SER A 535 23.78 -4.89 -10.69
CA SER A 535 23.89 -3.42 -10.60
C SER A 535 24.46 -2.91 -9.26
N PHE A 536 24.37 -3.69 -8.18
CA PHE A 536 25.01 -3.40 -6.89
C PHE A 536 26.32 -4.17 -6.66
N GLY A 537 26.98 -4.63 -7.73
CA GLY A 537 28.28 -5.30 -7.65
C GLY A 537 28.21 -6.78 -7.24
N MET A 538 27.04 -7.42 -7.34
CA MET A 538 26.84 -8.84 -7.01
C MET A 538 26.29 -9.63 -8.21
N PRO A 539 27.09 -9.84 -9.28
CA PRO A 539 26.67 -10.64 -10.42
C PRO A 539 26.44 -12.12 -10.05
N ALA A 540 25.82 -12.89 -10.95
CA ALA A 540 25.44 -14.28 -10.68
C ALA A 540 26.64 -15.22 -10.45
N ASP A 541 27.80 -14.90 -11.01
CA ASP A 541 29.05 -15.65 -10.88
C ASP A 541 29.92 -15.22 -9.69
N ALA A 542 29.51 -14.18 -8.94
CA ALA A 542 30.21 -13.76 -7.73
C ALA A 542 30.16 -14.88 -6.67
N PRO A 543 31.26 -15.16 -5.94
CA PRO A 543 31.32 -16.25 -4.95
C PRO A 543 30.23 -16.17 -3.88
N ASP A 544 29.87 -14.96 -3.48
CA ASP A 544 28.90 -14.71 -2.43
C ASP A 544 27.46 -14.54 -2.96
N SER A 545 27.21 -14.62 -4.28
CA SER A 545 25.90 -14.28 -4.89
C SER A 545 24.74 -15.13 -4.35
N ALA A 546 25.01 -16.38 -4.00
CA ALA A 546 24.03 -17.29 -3.39
C ALA A 546 23.63 -16.88 -1.96
N LEU A 547 24.47 -16.10 -1.27
CA LEU A 547 24.20 -15.56 0.06
C LEU A 547 23.31 -14.31 0.02
N PHE A 548 23.03 -13.77 -1.17
CA PHE A 548 22.18 -12.60 -1.37
C PHE A 548 20.91 -12.96 -2.15
N PRO A 549 19.95 -13.68 -1.54
CA PRO A 549 18.65 -13.83 -2.15
C PRO A 549 17.98 -12.47 -2.37
N ALA A 550 17.24 -12.40 -3.46
CA ALA A 550 16.51 -11.23 -3.90
C ALA A 550 15.04 -11.61 -4.14
N TYR A 551 14.12 -10.69 -3.85
CA TYR A 551 12.70 -10.94 -3.97
C TYR A 551 11.97 -9.69 -4.48
N PHE A 552 10.94 -9.92 -5.29
CA PHE A 552 9.88 -8.94 -5.46
C PHE A 552 9.09 -8.80 -4.16
N THR A 553 8.57 -7.60 -3.92
CA THR A 553 7.76 -7.25 -2.76
C THR A 553 6.53 -6.45 -3.21
N SER A 554 5.49 -6.44 -2.38
CA SER A 554 4.30 -5.60 -2.62
C SER A 554 4.55 -4.10 -2.49
N GLY A 555 5.76 -3.68 -2.12
CA GLY A 555 6.18 -2.27 -2.01
C GLY A 555 7.38 -2.11 -1.07
N GLY A 556 7.97 -0.92 -1.03
CA GLY A 556 9.13 -0.61 -0.18
C GLY A 556 8.90 -0.89 1.31
N THR A 557 7.68 -0.75 1.83
CA THR A 557 7.35 -1.09 3.22
C THR A 557 7.57 -2.59 3.51
N MET A 558 7.15 -3.47 2.60
CA MET A 558 7.37 -4.91 2.75
C MET A 558 8.87 -5.25 2.59
N GLY A 559 9.58 -4.56 1.68
CA GLY A 559 11.04 -4.69 1.56
C GLY A 559 11.79 -4.31 2.84
N ASN A 560 11.45 -3.17 3.45
CA ASN A 560 12.03 -2.72 4.72
C ASN A 560 11.75 -3.70 5.85
N ARG A 561 10.54 -4.26 5.89
CA ARG A 561 10.14 -5.30 6.86
C ARG A 561 11.00 -6.55 6.69
N VAL A 562 11.15 -7.06 5.47
CA VAL A 562 12.01 -8.22 5.18
C VAL A 562 13.46 -7.93 5.56
N GLY A 563 13.98 -6.75 5.25
CA GLY A 563 15.34 -6.33 5.63
C GLY A 563 15.58 -6.37 7.13
N ILE A 564 14.72 -5.71 7.91
CA ILE A 564 14.82 -5.70 9.38
C ILE A 564 14.64 -7.10 9.98
N HIS A 565 13.64 -7.84 9.51
CA HIS A 565 13.38 -9.18 10.03
C HIS A 565 14.51 -10.15 9.69
N THR A 566 15.16 -10.00 8.53
CA THR A 566 16.35 -10.80 8.18
C THR A 566 17.50 -10.48 9.12
N ALA A 567 17.77 -9.19 9.38
CA ALA A 567 18.79 -8.77 10.32
C ALA A 567 18.54 -9.31 11.74
N LEU A 568 17.29 -9.26 12.22
CA LEU A 568 16.93 -9.73 13.57
C LEU A 568 16.81 -11.26 13.66
N ALA A 569 16.49 -11.95 12.57
CA ALA A 569 16.57 -13.41 12.52
C ALA A 569 18.02 -13.90 12.68
N GLN A 570 18.98 -13.15 12.10
CA GLN A 570 20.42 -13.40 12.23
C GLN A 570 20.97 -12.91 13.58
N PHE A 571 20.50 -11.77 14.08
CA PHE A 571 20.98 -11.12 15.31
C PHE A 571 19.83 -10.77 16.28
N PRO A 572 19.24 -11.76 16.97
CA PRO A 572 18.02 -11.54 17.77
C PRO A 572 18.15 -10.55 18.94
N THR A 573 19.36 -10.37 19.47
CA THR A 573 19.64 -9.47 20.62
C THR A 573 20.14 -8.10 20.20
N ALA A 574 20.19 -7.82 18.89
CA ALA A 574 20.80 -6.62 18.35
C ALA A 574 20.09 -5.34 18.77
N PHE A 575 20.86 -4.24 18.85
CA PHE A 575 20.31 -2.90 18.81
C PHE A 575 20.16 -2.43 17.37
N VAL A 576 18.94 -2.06 16.98
CA VAL A 576 18.63 -1.46 15.68
C VAL A 576 18.66 0.06 15.80
N TYR A 577 19.49 0.74 15.00
CA TYR A 577 19.55 2.19 14.92
C TYR A 577 19.01 2.67 13.57
N TYR A 578 18.12 3.64 13.60
CA TYR A 578 17.54 4.29 12.42
C TYR A 578 17.30 5.77 12.72
N SER A 579 17.15 6.62 11.71
CA SER A 579 17.02 8.08 11.91
C SER A 579 15.58 8.48 12.20
N SER A 580 15.34 9.64 12.81
CA SER A 580 14.00 10.19 13.03
C SER A 580 13.29 10.60 11.73
N ALA A 581 13.98 10.53 10.59
CA ALA A 581 13.44 10.74 9.25
C ALA A 581 13.28 9.41 8.46
N THR A 582 13.59 8.27 9.09
CA THR A 582 13.38 6.95 8.48
C THR A 582 11.90 6.63 8.40
N HIS A 583 11.50 6.02 7.29
CA HIS A 583 10.12 5.63 7.03
C HIS A 583 9.53 4.78 8.18
N HIS A 584 8.31 5.13 8.60
CA HIS A 584 7.59 4.54 9.74
C HIS A 584 7.48 3.00 9.72
N SER A 585 7.58 2.37 8.55
CA SER A 585 7.58 0.91 8.39
C SER A 585 8.66 0.24 9.23
N VAL A 586 9.81 0.89 9.42
CA VAL A 586 10.94 0.34 10.19
C VAL A 586 10.59 0.26 11.66
N LYS A 587 10.07 1.36 12.23
CA LYS A 587 9.58 1.40 13.61
C LYS A 587 8.49 0.36 13.85
N THR A 588 7.60 0.19 12.88
CA THR A 588 6.52 -0.82 12.93
C THR A 588 7.09 -2.23 12.91
N ALA A 589 8.03 -2.54 12.01
CA ALA A 589 8.69 -3.85 11.94
C ALA A 589 9.45 -4.17 13.23
N CYS A 590 10.21 -3.21 13.78
CA CYS A 590 10.89 -3.41 15.07
C CYS A 590 9.92 -3.68 16.22
N ARG A 591 8.79 -2.97 16.27
CA ARG A 591 7.73 -3.19 17.28
C ARG A 591 7.06 -4.54 17.10
N ASP A 592 6.77 -4.95 15.87
CA ASP A 592 6.17 -6.25 15.54
C ASP A 592 7.08 -7.40 16.04
N MET A 593 8.41 -7.23 16.02
CA MET A 593 9.38 -8.18 16.60
C MET A 593 9.73 -7.98 18.08
N ALA A 594 9.19 -6.97 18.76
CA ALA A 594 9.62 -6.56 20.11
C ALA A 594 11.15 -6.34 20.22
N ALA A 595 11.77 -5.82 19.15
CA ALA A 595 13.21 -5.63 19.06
C ALA A 595 13.72 -4.47 19.93
N ARG A 596 15.03 -4.49 20.27
CA ARG A 596 15.71 -3.34 20.88
C ARG A 596 16.05 -2.35 19.76
N PHE A 597 15.41 -1.19 19.76
CA PHE A 597 15.69 -0.16 18.75
C PHE A 597 15.90 1.24 19.34
N ARG A 598 16.55 2.12 18.57
CA ARG A 598 16.81 3.53 18.89
C ARG A 598 16.54 4.38 17.65
N GLU A 599 15.70 5.39 17.85
CA GLU A 599 15.49 6.45 16.87
C GLU A 599 16.53 7.54 17.15
N ILE A 600 17.40 7.80 16.17
CA ILE A 600 18.48 8.78 16.24
C ILE A 600 18.01 10.09 15.57
N PRO A 601 18.23 11.27 16.18
CA PRO A 601 17.87 12.54 15.55
C PRO A 601 18.44 12.68 14.13
N ALA A 602 17.60 13.16 13.23
CA ALA A 602 18.01 13.64 11.91
C ALA A 602 18.16 15.16 11.91
N ASP A 603 18.97 15.69 11.00
CA ASP A 603 19.07 17.13 10.74
C ASP A 603 17.85 17.68 9.97
N ASP A 604 17.90 18.96 9.60
CA ASP A 604 16.78 19.63 8.95
C ASP A 604 16.62 19.28 7.45
N VAL A 605 17.51 18.45 6.90
CA VAL A 605 17.42 17.87 5.55
C VAL A 605 17.25 16.35 5.59
N GLY A 606 17.04 15.76 6.77
CA GLY A 606 16.69 14.36 6.95
C GLY A 606 17.88 13.39 7.00
N GLN A 607 19.11 13.86 7.23
CA GLN A 607 20.27 12.99 7.44
C GLN A 607 20.43 12.65 8.93
N MET A 608 20.80 11.40 9.24
CA MET A 608 21.11 10.96 10.60
C MET A 608 22.30 11.72 11.19
N VAL A 609 22.14 12.27 12.40
CA VAL A 609 23.21 12.99 13.08
C VAL A 609 24.23 12.01 13.67
N ALA A 610 25.42 11.94 13.07
CA ALA A 610 26.48 10.99 13.43
C ALA A 610 26.90 11.03 14.92
N ASN A 611 27.01 12.23 15.50
CA ASN A 611 27.39 12.38 16.91
C ASN A 611 26.34 11.80 17.86
N GLU A 612 25.05 11.94 17.54
CA GLU A 612 23.95 11.39 18.33
C GLU A 612 23.92 9.85 18.20
N LEU A 613 24.15 9.31 17.00
CA LEU A 613 24.30 7.87 16.77
C LEU A 613 25.41 7.30 17.67
N VAL A 614 26.60 7.91 17.64
CA VAL A 614 27.75 7.45 18.42
C VAL A 614 27.48 7.54 19.92
N ALA A 615 26.90 8.64 20.40
CA ALA A 615 26.58 8.83 21.82
C ALA A 615 25.58 7.77 22.31
N GLN A 616 24.52 7.53 21.53
CA GLN A 616 23.51 6.53 21.87
C GLN A 616 24.07 5.11 21.80
N ALA A 617 24.88 4.79 20.78
CA ALA A 617 25.50 3.47 20.63
C ALA A 617 26.48 3.16 21.76
N LEU A 618 27.29 4.13 22.22
CA LEU A 618 28.18 3.97 23.38
C LEU A 618 27.39 3.68 24.66
N LYS A 619 26.26 4.35 24.87
CA LYS A 619 25.39 4.13 26.03
C LYS A 619 24.79 2.73 26.02
N ASP A 620 24.32 2.27 24.88
CA ASP A 620 23.73 0.94 24.73
C ASP A 620 24.77 -0.18 24.83
N GLN A 621 25.97 0.02 24.27
CA GLN A 621 27.11 -0.89 24.39
C GLN A 621 27.70 -0.92 25.81
N ALA A 622 27.55 0.14 26.59
CA ALA A 622 27.90 0.12 28.01
C ALA A 622 26.92 -0.73 28.84
N ALA A 623 25.65 -0.83 28.41
CA ALA A 623 24.66 -1.70 29.04
C ALA A 623 24.81 -3.16 28.61
N ASP A 624 25.22 -3.42 27.37
CA ASP A 624 25.41 -4.74 26.80
C ASP A 624 26.46 -4.71 25.67
N LYS A 625 27.71 -5.00 26.03
CA LYS A 625 28.88 -4.85 25.15
C LYS A 625 28.95 -5.89 24.02
N GLU A 626 28.29 -7.02 24.18
CA GLU A 626 28.28 -8.10 23.19
C GLU A 626 27.06 -7.99 22.25
N ALA A 627 26.16 -7.02 22.47
CA ALA A 627 24.98 -6.83 21.63
C ALA A 627 25.39 -6.45 20.20
N PRO A 628 24.94 -7.21 19.17
CA PRO A 628 25.17 -6.84 17.78
C PRO A 628 24.54 -5.49 17.43
N VAL A 629 25.09 -4.83 16.42
CA VAL A 629 24.59 -3.53 15.94
C VAL A 629 24.02 -3.68 14.54
N VAL A 630 22.73 -3.37 14.39
CA VAL A 630 22.05 -3.26 13.11
C VAL A 630 21.85 -1.78 12.80
N LEU A 631 22.33 -1.32 11.65
CA LEU A 631 22.19 0.05 11.19
C LEU A 631 21.25 0.08 10.00
N PHE A 632 20.15 0.82 10.11
CA PHE A 632 19.21 1.05 9.03
C PHE A 632 19.35 2.49 8.55
N LEU A 633 19.69 2.66 7.27
CA LEU A 633 20.04 3.94 6.67
C LEU A 633 19.14 4.26 5.49
N ASN A 634 19.00 5.54 5.19
CA ASN A 634 18.15 6.05 4.12
C ASN A 634 19.01 6.59 2.98
N LEU A 635 18.71 6.22 1.74
CA LEU A 635 19.18 6.86 0.53
C LEU A 635 17.98 7.51 -0.16
N GLY A 636 17.65 8.72 0.31
CA GLY A 636 16.46 9.46 -0.11
C GLY A 636 15.31 9.24 0.88
N THR A 637 15.28 10.02 1.96
CA THR A 637 14.11 10.06 2.86
C THR A 637 12.88 10.57 2.12
N THR A 638 11.70 10.04 2.46
CA THR A 638 10.48 10.28 1.68
C THR A 638 10.00 11.74 1.72
N PHE A 639 10.24 12.46 2.82
CA PHE A 639 9.83 13.86 2.94
C PHE A 639 10.89 14.86 2.47
N ALA A 640 12.16 14.67 2.86
CA ALA A 640 13.23 15.66 2.64
C ALA A 640 14.20 15.28 1.50
N GLY A 641 14.21 14.03 1.06
CA GLY A 641 15.17 13.52 0.09
C GLY A 641 16.60 13.46 0.65
N GLY A 642 16.74 13.30 1.97
CA GLY A 642 18.01 13.22 2.67
C GLY A 642 18.67 11.85 2.47
N CYS A 643 19.99 11.84 2.30
CA CYS A 643 20.78 10.62 2.16
C CYS A 643 21.77 10.49 3.30
N ASP A 644 21.74 9.38 4.02
CA ASP A 644 22.69 9.10 5.10
C ASP A 644 24.09 8.80 4.54
N ASP A 645 25.13 9.34 5.19
CA ASP A 645 26.52 9.03 4.87
C ASP A 645 26.88 7.64 5.42
N VAL A 646 26.58 6.60 4.61
CA VAL A 646 26.81 5.19 4.97
C VAL A 646 28.25 4.95 5.43
N ALA A 647 29.23 5.50 4.71
CA ALA A 647 30.64 5.32 5.03
C ALA A 647 31.00 6.07 6.32
N GLY A 648 30.64 7.36 6.41
CA GLY A 648 30.96 8.21 7.55
C GLY A 648 30.32 7.72 8.85
N LEU A 649 29.06 7.28 8.84
CA LEU A 649 28.38 6.76 10.03
C LEU A 649 29.01 5.44 10.51
N ARG A 650 29.35 4.53 9.59
CA ARG A 650 30.05 3.29 9.94
C ARG A 650 31.45 3.56 10.48
N GLN A 651 32.19 4.50 9.88
CA GLN A 651 33.51 4.90 10.34
C GLN A 651 33.45 5.54 11.73
N ALA A 652 32.48 6.42 11.99
CA ALA A 652 32.30 7.08 13.29
C ALA A 652 32.05 6.07 14.43
N LEU A 653 31.28 5.00 14.17
CA LEU A 653 31.11 3.89 15.12
C LEU A 653 32.39 3.06 15.28
N PHE A 654 33.06 2.75 14.17
CA PHE A 654 34.30 1.97 14.15
C PHE A 654 35.41 2.62 14.98
N ASP A 655 35.57 3.94 14.87
CA ASP A 655 36.57 4.74 15.60
C ASP A 655 36.36 4.70 17.12
N ARG A 656 35.16 4.33 17.58
CA ARG A 656 34.84 4.12 19.00
C ARG A 656 34.83 2.65 19.41
N GLY A 657 35.33 1.76 18.55
CA GLY A 657 35.41 0.33 18.81
C GLY A 657 34.08 -0.42 18.62
N ILE A 658 33.05 0.22 18.08
CA ILE A 658 31.74 -0.39 17.82
C ILE A 658 31.74 -0.96 16.40
N ARG A 659 31.43 -2.26 16.26
CA ARG A 659 31.35 -2.94 14.96
C ARG A 659 29.89 -3.08 14.55
N VAL A 660 29.57 -2.67 13.32
CA VAL A 660 28.23 -2.85 12.73
C VAL A 660 28.13 -4.25 12.13
N SER A 661 27.17 -5.03 12.60
CA SER A 661 26.95 -6.43 12.20
C SER A 661 26.11 -6.56 10.93
N TYR A 662 25.18 -5.62 10.71
CA TYR A 662 24.33 -5.57 9.53
C TYR A 662 23.99 -4.11 9.18
N THR A 663 24.13 -3.73 7.92
CA THR A 663 23.64 -2.46 7.37
C THR A 663 22.58 -2.72 6.32
N HIS A 664 21.38 -2.22 6.57
CA HIS A 664 20.29 -2.17 5.60
C HIS A 664 20.16 -0.75 5.06
N VAL A 665 19.88 -0.62 3.78
CA VAL A 665 19.60 0.66 3.14
C VAL A 665 18.20 0.66 2.52
N ASP A 666 17.39 1.65 2.90
CA ASP A 666 16.17 2.00 2.19
C ASP A 666 16.49 3.01 1.09
N GLY A 667 16.35 2.58 -0.17
CA GLY A 667 16.49 3.43 -1.35
C GLY A 667 15.21 3.50 -2.16
N ALA A 668 14.04 3.47 -1.51
CA ALA A 668 12.74 3.44 -2.18
C ALA A 668 12.52 4.56 -3.20
N LEU A 669 13.14 5.74 -3.02
CA LEU A 669 13.06 6.85 -3.97
C LEU A 669 14.26 6.88 -4.93
N ASP A 670 15.45 7.16 -4.41
CA ASP A 670 16.59 7.58 -5.24
C ASP A 670 17.19 6.44 -6.06
N LEU A 671 17.20 5.21 -5.53
CA LEU A 671 17.75 4.05 -6.24
C LEU A 671 16.87 3.57 -7.41
N GLY A 672 15.67 4.13 -7.58
CA GLY A 672 14.82 3.89 -8.74
C GLY A 672 15.34 4.54 -10.04
N PHE A 673 16.16 5.60 -9.94
CA PHE A 673 16.75 6.26 -11.10
C PHE A 673 18.13 5.70 -11.47
N LYS A 674 18.94 5.34 -10.46
CA LYS A 674 20.30 4.83 -10.66
C LYS A 674 20.76 3.98 -9.46
N PRO A 675 21.30 2.77 -9.68
CA PRO A 675 22.08 2.06 -8.67
C PRO A 675 23.53 2.56 -8.73
N ASP A 676 24.06 3.21 -7.67
CA ASP A 676 25.52 3.41 -7.56
C ASP A 676 26.11 3.91 -6.22
N PRO A 677 25.37 4.38 -5.18
CA PRO A 677 26.04 4.91 -3.99
C PRO A 677 26.54 3.82 -3.03
N VAL A 678 26.11 2.56 -3.21
CA VAL A 678 26.43 1.43 -2.32
C VAL A 678 26.68 0.17 -3.15
N ALA A 679 27.37 -0.80 -2.56
CA ALA A 679 27.56 -2.13 -3.12
C ALA A 679 27.13 -3.21 -2.12
N LEU A 680 26.69 -4.37 -2.62
CA LEU A 680 26.36 -5.52 -1.77
C LEU A 680 27.64 -6.25 -1.33
N GLY A 681 27.67 -6.69 -0.08
CA GLY A 681 28.78 -7.51 0.41
C GLY A 681 28.70 -7.86 1.90
N VAL A 682 29.59 -8.76 2.32
CA VAL A 682 29.64 -9.28 3.70
C VAL A 682 30.27 -8.28 4.68
N ALA A 683 29.80 -8.25 5.92
CA ALA A 683 30.20 -7.25 6.93
C ALA A 683 31.68 -7.29 7.34
N SER A 684 32.41 -8.37 7.03
CA SER A 684 33.84 -8.53 7.32
C SER A 684 34.77 -7.74 6.39
N LYS A 685 34.23 -7.21 5.28
CA LYS A 685 34.92 -6.32 4.35
C LYS A 685 34.85 -4.87 4.88
N LEU A 686 35.99 -4.17 4.88
CA LEU A 686 36.16 -2.82 5.45
C LEU A 686 35.19 -1.78 4.83
N VAL A 687 35.16 -0.57 5.41
CA VAL A 687 34.23 0.55 5.12
C VAL A 687 34.08 0.88 3.61
N HIS A 688 35.03 0.51 2.76
CA HIS A 688 34.95 0.54 1.29
C HIS A 688 35.58 -0.74 0.72
N ASP A 689 34.90 -1.49 -0.16
CA ASP A 689 35.50 -2.71 -0.75
C ASP A 689 34.98 -3.12 -2.15
N VAL A 690 34.18 -2.27 -2.82
CA VAL A 690 33.81 -2.49 -4.24
C VAL A 690 33.86 -1.15 -4.98
N ASP A 691 34.91 -0.93 -5.76
CA ASP A 691 35.12 0.29 -6.56
C ASP A 691 35.06 1.62 -5.77
N GLY A 692 35.36 1.58 -4.46
CA GLY A 692 35.27 2.74 -3.56
C GLY A 692 33.89 2.98 -2.93
N ARG A 693 32.87 2.17 -3.27
CA ARG A 693 31.52 2.25 -2.71
C ARG A 693 31.43 1.62 -1.32
N PRO A 694 30.66 2.19 -0.38
CA PRO A 694 30.35 1.56 0.90
C PRO A 694 29.55 0.26 0.73
N VAL A 695 29.94 -0.76 1.51
CA VAL A 695 29.34 -2.10 1.45
C VAL A 695 28.17 -2.24 2.41
N VAL A 696 27.05 -2.79 1.93
CA VAL A 696 25.81 -3.02 2.70
C VAL A 696 25.34 -4.46 2.58
N GLN A 697 24.56 -4.90 3.57
CA GLN A 697 24.06 -6.28 3.67
C GLN A 697 22.60 -6.40 3.19
N GLY A 698 21.86 -5.30 3.13
CA GLY A 698 20.48 -5.30 2.64
C GLY A 698 20.15 -4.01 1.91
N ILE A 699 19.35 -4.12 0.85
CA ILE A 699 18.85 -3.01 0.05
C ILE A 699 17.35 -3.20 -0.18
N THR A 700 16.58 -2.14 0.03
CA THR A 700 15.17 -2.06 -0.38
C THR A 700 14.98 -1.02 -1.47
N LEU A 701 14.19 -1.38 -2.47
CA LEU A 701 13.83 -0.57 -3.62
C LEU A 701 12.31 -0.50 -3.74
N SER A 702 11.82 0.59 -4.31
CA SER A 702 10.42 0.75 -4.70
C SER A 702 10.33 1.18 -6.15
N HIS A 703 9.25 0.80 -6.83
CA HIS A 703 9.01 1.11 -8.24
C HIS A 703 8.32 2.47 -8.46
N PHE A 704 8.52 3.41 -7.53
CA PHE A 704 7.99 4.77 -7.59
C PHE A 704 8.37 5.51 -8.86
N VAL A 705 9.61 5.33 -9.31
CA VAL A 705 10.15 5.91 -10.56
C VAL A 705 9.51 5.26 -11.78
N HIS A 706 9.21 3.96 -11.72
CA HIS A 706 8.59 3.23 -12.82
C HIS A 706 7.15 3.65 -13.07
N GLY A 707 6.40 4.05 -12.04
CA GLY A 707 5.06 4.59 -12.24
C GLY A 707 4.10 3.65 -12.96
N VAL A 708 4.15 2.33 -12.68
CA VAL A 708 3.26 1.30 -13.25
C VAL A 708 2.49 0.51 -12.19
N MET A 709 3.13 0.12 -11.09
CA MET A 709 2.43 -0.34 -9.90
C MET A 709 3.12 0.08 -8.62
N GLN A 710 2.39 -0.02 -7.52
CA GLN A 710 2.98 -0.09 -6.20
C GLN A 710 3.59 -1.50 -5.97
N SER A 711 4.90 -1.61 -6.17
CA SER A 711 5.70 -2.79 -5.82
C SER A 711 7.14 -2.37 -5.54
N GLY A 712 7.97 -3.33 -5.14
CA GLY A 712 9.38 -3.08 -4.89
C GLY A 712 10.21 -4.34 -4.95
N GLU A 713 11.49 -4.20 -4.62
CA GLU A 713 12.46 -5.29 -4.60
C GLU A 713 13.22 -5.22 -3.27
N VAL A 714 13.64 -6.38 -2.77
CA VAL A 714 14.53 -6.45 -1.60
C VAL A 714 15.63 -7.47 -1.86
N ILE A 715 16.85 -7.09 -1.52
CA ILE A 715 18.02 -7.96 -1.55
C ILE A 715 18.56 -7.99 -0.13
N VAL A 716 18.78 -9.17 0.43
CA VAL A 716 19.27 -9.34 1.81
C VAL A 716 20.37 -10.36 1.88
N HIS A 717 21.36 -10.11 2.73
CA HIS A 717 22.40 -11.06 3.05
C HIS A 717 21.88 -12.13 4.02
N THR A 718 22.19 -13.38 3.71
CA THR A 718 21.88 -14.56 4.51
C THR A 718 23.16 -15.28 4.91
N VAL A 719 23.15 -15.95 6.07
CA VAL A 719 24.30 -16.71 6.53
C VAL A 719 24.28 -18.13 6.00
N PRO A 720 25.42 -18.68 5.54
CA PRO A 720 25.50 -20.06 5.13
C PRO A 720 25.26 -21.00 6.31
N PHE A 721 24.62 -22.14 6.03
CA PHE A 721 24.58 -23.25 6.96
C PHE A 721 26.00 -23.82 7.09
N LEU A 722 26.62 -23.66 8.26
CA LEU A 722 27.86 -24.35 8.60
C LEU A 722 27.49 -25.57 9.43
N ASP A 723 27.68 -26.78 8.89
CA ASP A 723 27.32 -28.10 9.47
C ASP A 723 27.81 -28.36 10.92
N HIS A 724 28.64 -27.47 11.48
CA HIS A 724 29.33 -27.66 12.74
C HIS A 724 28.95 -26.66 13.84
N ASP A 725 28.08 -25.66 13.56
CA ASP A 725 27.58 -24.72 14.56
C ASP A 725 26.03 -24.79 14.67
N PRO A 726 25.49 -25.42 15.72
CA PRO A 726 24.06 -25.50 15.96
C PRO A 726 23.35 -24.14 16.04
N GLN A 727 24.02 -23.08 16.52
CA GLN A 727 23.41 -21.75 16.58
C GLN A 727 23.37 -21.10 15.20
N ALA A 728 24.42 -21.27 14.40
CA ALA A 728 24.42 -20.83 13.00
C ALA A 728 23.37 -21.57 12.17
N ALA A 729 23.17 -22.87 12.41
CA ALA A 729 22.12 -23.67 11.79
C ALA A 729 20.70 -23.12 12.09
N VAL A 730 20.43 -22.79 13.35
CA VAL A 730 19.15 -22.19 13.77
C VAL A 730 18.97 -20.79 13.17
N ALA A 731 20.02 -19.96 13.15
CA ALA A 731 19.97 -18.65 12.53
C ALA A 731 19.72 -18.74 11.01
N ALA A 732 20.40 -19.64 10.30
CA ALA A 732 20.20 -19.87 8.87
C ALA A 732 18.78 -20.35 8.56
N ALA A 733 18.21 -21.25 9.38
CA ALA A 733 16.82 -21.69 9.24
C ALA A 733 15.84 -20.54 9.43
N ARG A 734 16.02 -19.71 10.47
CA ARG A 734 15.18 -18.53 10.73
C ARG A 734 15.25 -17.53 9.59
N VAL A 735 16.45 -17.22 9.12
CA VAL A 735 16.69 -16.29 8.01
C VAL A 735 16.04 -16.81 6.72
N SER A 736 16.19 -18.10 6.40
CA SER A 736 15.58 -18.71 5.21
C SER A 736 14.04 -18.63 5.19
N ALA A 737 13.42 -18.59 6.37
CA ALA A 737 11.97 -18.47 6.52
C ALA A 737 11.46 -17.01 6.53
N VAL A 738 12.36 -16.01 6.59
CA VAL A 738 11.99 -14.60 6.35
C VAL A 738 11.90 -14.36 4.85
N ARG A 739 10.68 -14.39 4.31
CA ARG A 739 10.40 -14.09 2.90
C ARG A 739 9.20 -13.15 2.78
N PRO A 740 9.18 -12.26 1.78
CA PRO A 740 7.96 -11.53 1.47
C PRO A 740 6.86 -12.49 0.97
N PRO A 741 5.57 -12.13 1.10
CA PRO A 741 4.52 -12.81 0.38
C PRO A 741 4.82 -12.83 -1.12
N THR A 742 4.53 -13.95 -1.79
CA THR A 742 4.65 -14.05 -3.25
C THR A 742 3.81 -12.97 -3.92
N VAL A 743 4.42 -12.27 -4.88
CA VAL A 743 3.72 -11.27 -5.69
C VAL A 743 2.97 -11.94 -6.85
N GLY A 744 1.87 -11.34 -7.31
CA GLY A 744 1.15 -11.85 -8.47
C GLY A 744 1.94 -11.67 -9.78
N PRO A 745 1.72 -12.50 -10.83
CA PRO A 745 2.40 -12.40 -12.12
C PRO A 745 2.31 -11.03 -12.79
N ARG A 746 1.20 -10.29 -12.57
CA ARG A 746 1.06 -8.92 -13.04
C ARG A 746 2.19 -8.03 -12.51
N ILE A 747 2.62 -8.25 -11.26
CA ILE A 747 3.70 -7.46 -10.68
C ILE A 747 5.00 -7.55 -11.47
N VAL A 748 5.27 -8.74 -12.01
CA VAL A 748 6.43 -8.99 -12.86
C VAL A 748 6.20 -8.41 -14.25
N LEU A 749 5.01 -8.60 -14.83
CA LEU A 749 4.67 -8.10 -16.16
C LEU A 749 4.91 -6.61 -16.30
N GLU A 750 4.42 -5.78 -15.39
CA GLU A 750 4.52 -4.33 -15.59
C GLU A 750 5.95 -3.82 -15.33
N THR A 751 6.71 -4.44 -14.41
CA THR A 751 8.15 -4.12 -14.25
C THR A 751 8.94 -4.54 -15.48
N TRP A 752 8.69 -5.73 -16.02
CA TRP A 752 9.29 -6.20 -17.26
C TRP A 752 8.94 -5.25 -18.43
N LEU A 753 7.67 -4.91 -18.58
CA LEU A 753 7.19 -4.01 -19.63
C LEU A 753 7.85 -2.63 -19.54
N PHE A 754 7.99 -2.10 -18.32
CA PHE A 754 8.71 -0.85 -18.09
C PHE A 754 10.17 -0.95 -18.57
N GLN A 755 10.89 -2.02 -18.24
CA GLN A 755 12.28 -2.21 -18.68
C GLN A 755 12.43 -2.43 -20.18
N GLN A 756 11.42 -3.00 -20.86
CA GLN A 756 11.42 -3.11 -22.32
C GLN A 756 11.26 -1.74 -23.01
N LEU A 757 10.66 -0.76 -22.33
CA LEU A 757 10.30 0.53 -22.91
C LEU A 757 11.21 1.68 -22.46
N TYR A 758 11.81 1.57 -21.27
CA TYR A 758 12.74 2.55 -20.70
C TYR A 758 14.12 1.92 -20.55
N SER A 759 15.09 2.44 -21.31
CA SER A 759 16.48 2.04 -21.16
C SER A 759 17.13 2.70 -19.93
N GLU A 760 18.27 2.17 -19.50
CA GLU A 760 19.07 2.80 -18.45
C GLU A 760 19.53 4.23 -18.84
N ALA A 761 19.73 4.50 -20.14
CA ALA A 761 20.04 5.84 -20.63
C ALA A 761 18.83 6.77 -20.47
N ASP A 762 17.61 6.28 -20.72
CA ASP A 762 16.38 7.04 -20.52
C ASP A 762 16.17 7.37 -19.04
N LEU A 763 16.44 6.44 -18.12
CA LEU A 763 16.36 6.71 -16.67
C LEU A 763 17.34 7.80 -16.22
N ARG A 764 18.56 7.83 -16.76
CA ARG A 764 19.53 8.91 -16.50
C ARG A 764 19.05 10.25 -17.06
N GLU A 765 18.45 10.27 -18.25
CA GLU A 765 17.86 11.47 -18.84
C GLU A 765 16.69 11.99 -18.00
N LEU A 766 15.81 11.08 -17.55
CA LEU A 766 14.71 11.41 -16.65
C LEU A 766 15.20 12.00 -15.33
N HIS A 767 16.23 11.40 -14.73
CA HIS A 767 16.84 11.92 -13.51
C HIS A 767 17.36 13.35 -13.71
N ALA A 768 18.15 13.58 -14.75
CA ALA A 768 18.70 14.91 -15.07
C ALA A 768 17.59 15.94 -15.32
N TYR A 769 16.52 15.53 -16.02
CA TYR A 769 15.33 16.36 -16.24
C TYR A 769 14.66 16.77 -14.92
N CYS A 770 14.47 15.81 -14.01
CA CYS A 770 13.85 16.04 -12.72
C CYS A 770 14.70 16.97 -11.83
N VAL A 771 16.02 16.79 -11.82
CA VAL A 771 16.97 17.68 -11.12
C VAL A 771 16.90 19.10 -11.70
N GLY A 772 16.92 19.26 -13.03
CA GLY A 772 16.80 20.57 -13.68
C GLY A 772 15.49 21.29 -13.34
N ASN A 773 14.37 20.58 -13.22
CA ASN A 773 13.11 21.15 -12.76
C ASN A 773 13.16 21.55 -11.27
N SER A 774 13.87 20.79 -10.43
CA SER A 774 14.11 21.14 -9.02
C SER A 774 14.94 22.41 -8.88
N GLU A 775 15.99 22.57 -9.70
CA GLU A 775 16.78 23.80 -9.76
C GLU A 775 15.94 24.99 -10.21
N ARG A 776 15.12 24.80 -11.25
CA ARG A 776 14.18 25.82 -11.76
C ARG A 776 13.21 26.27 -10.68
N LEU A 777 12.60 25.33 -9.95
CA LEU A 777 11.71 25.62 -8.83
C LEU A 777 12.41 26.44 -7.76
N ARG A 778 13.60 26.01 -7.33
CA ARG A 778 14.37 26.70 -6.28
C ARG A 778 14.76 28.11 -6.70
N ALA A 779 15.19 28.30 -7.95
CA ALA A 779 15.50 29.62 -8.50
C ALA A 779 14.27 30.53 -8.54
N GLY A 780 13.12 30.01 -8.96
CA GLY A 780 11.85 30.73 -8.99
C GLY A 780 11.36 31.13 -7.59
N LEU A 781 11.42 30.20 -6.62
CA LEU A 781 11.07 30.49 -5.22
C LEU A 781 12.01 31.55 -4.63
N ALA A 782 13.32 31.46 -4.88
CA ALA A 782 14.29 32.46 -4.43
C ALA A 782 14.00 33.85 -5.02
N ALA A 783 13.68 33.93 -6.33
CA ALA A 783 13.31 35.18 -6.99
C ALA A 783 12.02 35.79 -6.41
N ALA A 784 11.08 34.94 -5.96
CA ALA A 784 9.85 35.34 -5.27
C ALA A 784 10.05 35.63 -3.76
N GLY A 785 11.29 35.58 -3.24
CA GLY A 785 11.57 35.80 -1.82
C GLY A 785 11.07 34.69 -0.89
N ILE A 786 10.83 33.49 -1.43
CA ILE A 786 10.32 32.33 -0.68
C ILE A 786 11.50 31.42 -0.33
N HIS A 787 11.76 31.28 0.97
CA HIS A 787 12.81 30.38 1.45
C HIS A 787 12.39 28.92 1.26
N ALA A 788 13.28 28.13 0.66
CA ALA A 788 13.13 26.70 0.50
C ALA A 788 14.38 25.97 1.03
N ARG A 789 14.21 24.72 1.46
CA ARG A 789 15.28 23.83 1.92
C ARG A 789 15.35 22.61 1.02
N HIS A 790 16.52 22.03 0.88
CA HIS A 790 16.75 20.81 0.11
C HIS A 790 18.02 20.14 0.59
N TYR A 791 18.13 18.84 0.35
CA TYR A 791 19.35 18.10 0.60
C TYR A 791 20.49 18.59 -0.31
N HIS A 792 21.66 18.85 0.28
CA HIS A 792 22.79 19.52 -0.38
C HIS A 792 23.66 18.62 -1.27
N GLY A 793 23.35 17.32 -1.39
CA GLY A 793 24.11 16.35 -2.18
C GLY A 793 24.02 16.51 -3.70
N GLY A 794 23.59 17.66 -4.22
CA GLY A 794 23.58 18.01 -5.65
C GLY A 794 22.36 17.54 -6.44
N ASP A 795 21.81 16.36 -6.13
CA ASP A 795 20.83 15.68 -7.00
C ASP A 795 19.42 15.52 -6.39
N SER A 796 19.09 16.29 -5.35
CA SER A 796 17.79 16.13 -4.68
C SER A 796 16.62 16.56 -5.58
N LEU A 797 15.64 15.67 -5.72
CA LEU A 797 14.37 15.87 -6.43
C LEU A 797 13.33 16.64 -5.60
N ILE A 798 13.62 16.83 -4.31
CA ILE A 798 12.68 17.33 -3.32
C ILE A 798 13.07 18.76 -2.95
N THR A 799 12.08 19.64 -2.89
CA THR A 799 12.21 21.00 -2.38
C THR A 799 11.19 21.22 -1.27
N MET A 800 11.68 21.41 -0.04
CA MET A 800 10.85 21.69 1.12
C MET A 800 10.57 23.19 1.24
N ILE A 801 9.30 23.54 1.45
CA ILE A 801 8.81 24.91 1.54
C ILE A 801 8.06 25.06 2.85
N GLU A 802 8.26 26.17 3.55
CA GLU A 802 7.49 26.46 4.76
C GLU A 802 6.00 26.57 4.42
N ARG A 803 5.16 25.82 5.13
CA ARG A 803 3.73 25.71 4.85
C ARG A 803 3.00 27.06 4.93
N ALA A 804 3.42 27.93 5.83
CA ALA A 804 2.86 29.28 5.95
C ALA A 804 3.21 30.20 4.75
N GLY A 805 4.09 29.77 3.85
CA GLY A 805 4.37 30.46 2.58
C GLY A 805 3.45 30.03 1.43
N VAL A 806 2.74 28.90 1.56
CA VAL A 806 1.95 28.31 0.46
C VAL A 806 0.46 28.36 0.81
N PRO A 807 -0.36 29.12 0.07
CA PRO A 807 -1.79 29.18 0.33
C PRO A 807 -2.49 27.81 0.14
N PRO A 808 -3.54 27.50 0.92
CA PRO A 808 -4.18 26.18 0.89
C PRO A 808 -4.71 25.73 -0.48
N TRP A 809 -5.25 26.62 -1.31
CA TRP A 809 -5.72 26.28 -2.65
C TRP A 809 -4.57 25.98 -3.63
N VAL A 810 -3.41 26.62 -3.44
CA VAL A 810 -2.19 26.34 -4.21
C VAL A 810 -1.64 24.97 -3.82
N ALA A 811 -1.55 24.71 -2.51
CA ALA A 811 -1.14 23.40 -2.00
C ALA A 811 -2.08 22.28 -2.46
N ALA A 812 -3.40 22.53 -2.48
CA ALA A 812 -4.39 21.54 -2.93
C ALA A 812 -4.27 21.23 -4.43
N ARG A 813 -4.12 22.24 -5.28
CA ARG A 813 -3.97 22.08 -6.74
C ARG A 813 -2.69 21.34 -7.12
N ALA A 814 -1.60 21.57 -6.40
CA ALA A 814 -0.35 20.82 -6.58
C ALA A 814 -0.28 19.51 -5.77
N HIS A 815 -1.35 19.15 -5.06
CA HIS A 815 -1.44 17.96 -4.19
C HIS A 815 -0.29 17.84 -3.17
N LEU A 816 0.18 18.96 -2.62
CA LEU A 816 1.33 18.95 -1.70
C LEU A 816 1.00 18.25 -0.37
N ALA A 817 1.87 17.36 0.07
CA ALA A 817 1.81 16.74 1.37
C ALA A 817 2.55 17.62 2.42
N PRO A 818 1.85 18.15 3.43
CA PRO A 818 2.47 18.86 4.54
C PRO A 818 2.92 17.89 5.62
N GLU A 819 4.09 18.17 6.17
CA GLU A 819 4.60 17.58 7.40
C GLU A 819 4.91 18.70 8.39
N ARG A 820 4.23 18.68 9.55
CA ARG A 820 4.34 19.73 10.58
C ARG A 820 4.17 21.14 9.97
N ASP A 821 5.24 21.94 9.99
CA ASP A 821 5.30 23.32 9.51
C ASP A 821 5.79 23.43 8.06
N MET A 822 6.06 22.31 7.38
CA MET A 822 6.60 22.24 6.02
C MET A 822 5.61 21.59 5.05
N VAL A 823 5.80 21.85 3.76
CA VAL A 823 5.31 21.06 2.64
C VAL A 823 6.51 20.73 1.76
N HIS A 824 6.42 19.70 0.93
CA HIS A 824 7.42 19.46 -0.09
C HIS A 824 6.83 19.52 -1.50
N TYR A 825 7.68 19.81 -2.46
CA TYR A 825 7.41 19.75 -3.88
C TYR A 825 8.47 18.84 -4.51
N ILE A 826 8.01 17.74 -5.11
CA ILE A 826 8.82 16.67 -5.69
C ILE A 826 8.71 16.77 -7.22
N THR A 827 9.83 17.01 -7.89
CA THR A 827 9.87 17.17 -9.36
C THR A 827 9.99 15.83 -10.07
N MET A 828 9.02 14.93 -9.86
CA MET A 828 8.92 13.65 -10.56
C MET A 828 8.80 13.83 -12.10
N PRO A 829 9.06 12.80 -12.92
CA PRO A 829 9.15 12.94 -14.38
C PRO A 829 7.94 13.59 -15.08
N HIS A 830 6.72 13.38 -14.56
CA HIS A 830 5.50 13.99 -15.11
C HIS A 830 5.37 15.49 -14.82
N ILE A 831 6.18 16.05 -13.92
CA ILE A 831 6.17 17.47 -13.58
C ILE A 831 6.92 18.23 -14.66
N THR A 832 6.19 18.99 -15.47
CA THR A 832 6.79 19.81 -16.53
C THR A 832 7.39 21.10 -16.01
N ALA A 833 8.35 21.68 -16.75
CA ALA A 833 8.86 23.03 -16.47
C ALA A 833 7.73 24.07 -16.39
N GLY A 834 6.70 23.95 -17.24
CA GLY A 834 5.52 24.82 -17.20
C GLY A 834 4.67 24.62 -15.95
N ALA A 835 4.59 23.41 -15.39
CA ALA A 835 3.92 23.17 -14.11
C ALA A 835 4.68 23.81 -12.94
N VAL A 836 6.02 23.73 -12.96
CA VAL A 836 6.89 24.43 -12.00
C VAL A 836 6.69 25.94 -12.08
N ASP A 837 6.72 26.50 -13.30
CA ASP A 837 6.52 27.95 -13.51
C ASP A 837 5.15 28.40 -13.01
N ALA A 838 4.08 27.69 -13.38
CA ALA A 838 2.73 28.03 -12.94
C ALA A 838 2.57 27.98 -11.41
N PHE A 839 3.28 27.08 -10.73
CA PHE A 839 3.31 27.03 -9.27
C PHE A 839 4.03 28.25 -8.67
N VAL A 840 5.21 28.59 -9.20
CA VAL A 840 5.99 29.76 -8.75
C VAL A 840 5.25 31.06 -9.02
N ASP A 841 4.72 31.24 -10.24
CA ASP A 841 3.98 32.42 -10.67
C ASP A 841 2.79 32.70 -9.76
N GLU A 842 2.07 31.66 -9.33
CA GLU A 842 0.94 31.81 -8.41
C GLU A 842 1.39 32.26 -7.01
N LEU A 843 2.50 31.72 -6.51
CA LEU A 843 3.05 32.15 -5.22
C LEU A 843 3.57 33.60 -5.29
N GLU A 844 4.23 33.97 -6.38
CA GLU A 844 4.67 35.33 -6.64
C GLU A 844 3.48 36.28 -6.77
N ARG A 845 2.41 35.88 -7.45
CA ARG A 845 1.17 36.66 -7.60
C ARG A 845 0.56 36.97 -6.24
N VAL A 846 0.49 35.99 -5.34
CA VAL A 846 -0.01 36.18 -3.98
C VAL A 846 0.90 37.10 -3.19
N ASP A 847 2.22 36.91 -3.28
CA ASP A 847 3.19 37.73 -2.54
C ASP A 847 3.20 39.19 -3.00
N ALA A 848 3.11 39.42 -4.32
CA ALA A 848 3.05 40.74 -4.94
C ALA A 848 1.89 41.60 -4.41
N LEU A 849 0.77 41.00 -3.98
CA LEU A 849 -0.34 41.73 -3.38
C LEU A 849 0.02 42.36 -2.04
N PHE A 850 1.04 41.86 -1.34
CA PHE A 850 1.48 42.40 -0.05
C PHE A 850 2.75 43.25 -0.14
N THR A 851 3.54 43.10 -1.20
CA THR A 851 4.89 43.71 -1.30
C THR A 851 5.02 44.78 -2.38
N ARG A 852 4.22 44.76 -3.45
CA ARG A 852 4.35 45.71 -4.57
C ARG A 852 3.53 46.98 -4.37
N LYS A 853 4.00 48.06 -4.99
CA LYS A 853 3.24 49.31 -5.15
C LYS A 853 1.95 49.05 -5.93
N GLY A 854 0.83 49.58 -5.45
CA GLY A 854 -0.53 49.27 -5.88
C GLY A 854 -1.13 48.02 -5.24
N GLY A 855 -0.44 47.42 -4.25
CA GLY A 855 -0.89 46.26 -3.48
C GLY A 855 -1.85 46.62 -2.34
N LEU A 856 -2.02 45.67 -1.41
CA LEU A 856 -2.96 45.76 -0.30
C LEU A 856 -2.67 46.95 0.62
N GLU A 857 -1.39 47.25 0.88
CA GLU A 857 -1.01 48.44 1.67
C GLU A 857 -1.57 49.71 1.00
N ASP A 858 -1.23 49.98 -0.26
CA ASP A 858 -1.69 51.18 -0.98
C ASP A 858 -3.22 51.26 -1.16
N PHE A 859 -3.90 50.10 -1.23
CA PHE A 859 -5.36 50.04 -1.26
C PHE A 859 -5.99 50.47 0.07
N LEU A 860 -5.36 50.12 1.21
CA LEU A 860 -5.83 50.48 2.55
C LEU A 860 -5.34 51.90 2.96
N LEU A 861 -4.06 52.23 2.76
CA LEU A 861 -3.62 53.42 1.99
C LEU A 861 -4.62 54.57 1.80
N GLY A 862 -5.35 54.49 0.69
CA GLY A 862 -6.24 55.54 0.21
C GLY A 862 -7.54 55.72 1.00
N ASP A 863 -7.62 55.15 2.21
CA ASP A 863 -8.85 55.04 2.98
C ASP A 863 -8.78 55.82 4.31
N ARG A 864 -9.89 56.47 4.69
CA ARG A 864 -9.95 57.31 5.91
C ARG A 864 -9.75 56.50 7.20
N LEU A 865 -9.96 55.18 7.15
CA LEU A 865 -9.78 54.25 8.28
C LEU A 865 -8.31 54.11 8.70
N TRP A 866 -7.35 54.35 7.79
CA TRP A 866 -5.93 54.30 8.12
C TRP A 866 -5.51 55.45 9.04
N ASP A 867 -6.12 56.63 8.86
CA ASP A 867 -5.89 57.81 9.70
C ASP A 867 -6.32 57.57 11.16
N SER A 868 -7.38 56.78 11.38
CA SER A 868 -7.84 56.35 12.70
C SER A 868 -6.83 55.46 13.43
N PHE A 869 -6.01 54.72 12.67
CA PHE A 869 -4.98 53.81 13.20
C PHE A 869 -3.70 54.52 13.60
N ASN A 870 -3.46 55.70 13.03
CA ASN A 870 -2.16 56.33 12.98
C ASN A 870 -1.85 57.24 14.18
N GLY A 871 -2.53 57.08 15.33
CA GLY A 871 -2.61 57.97 16.51
C GLY A 871 -1.30 58.58 17.05
N GLY A 872 -0.59 59.38 16.25
CA GLY A 872 0.74 59.95 16.50
C GLY A 872 1.92 59.19 15.89
N VAL A 873 1.73 58.09 15.15
CA VAL A 873 2.81 57.32 14.51
C VAL A 873 3.13 57.92 13.13
N LYS A 874 4.42 58.08 12.80
CA LYS A 874 4.82 58.83 11.59
C LYS A 874 4.72 58.04 10.28
N GLU A 875 4.87 56.71 10.33
CA GLU A 875 4.83 55.86 9.13
C GLU A 875 4.55 54.39 9.52
N LEU A 876 3.46 53.83 9.00
CA LEU A 876 3.00 52.46 9.23
C LEU A 876 3.29 51.60 8.00
N ARG A 877 3.49 50.29 8.20
CA ARG A 877 3.68 49.30 7.13
C ARG A 877 2.80 48.07 7.35
N LEU A 878 2.26 47.54 6.25
CA LEU A 878 1.56 46.27 6.25
C LEU A 878 2.52 45.17 5.82
N ARG A 879 2.55 44.06 6.55
CA ARG A 879 3.37 42.90 6.20
C ARG A 879 2.56 41.62 6.28
N ARG A 880 2.67 40.77 5.26
CA ARG A 880 2.17 39.39 5.33
C ARG A 880 2.90 38.63 6.43
N LEU A 881 2.19 37.83 7.20
CA LEU A 881 2.78 36.96 8.21
C LEU A 881 3.57 35.84 7.51
N ARG A 882 4.90 35.82 7.70
CA ARG A 882 5.81 34.84 7.08
C ARG A 882 6.80 34.30 8.11
N PRO A 883 7.17 33.00 8.09
CA PRO A 883 8.06 32.44 9.11
C PRO A 883 9.51 32.94 9.01
N HIS A 884 9.99 33.31 7.81
CA HIS A 884 11.32 33.93 7.65
C HIS A 884 11.47 35.27 8.40
N HIS A 885 10.36 35.97 8.69
CA HIS A 885 10.34 37.10 9.63
C HIS A 885 10.15 36.58 11.05
N LYS A 886 11.14 35.84 11.56
CA LYS A 886 11.05 35.06 12.79
C LYS A 886 10.50 35.84 14.01
N PRO A 887 10.93 37.08 14.30
CA PRO A 887 10.41 37.83 15.45
C PRO A 887 8.90 38.08 15.38
N LEU A 888 8.41 38.53 14.22
CA LEU A 888 6.98 38.78 14.01
C LEU A 888 6.17 37.48 14.02
N PHE A 889 6.71 36.44 13.39
CA PHE A 889 6.06 35.13 13.34
C PHE A 889 5.89 34.52 14.73
N ASP A 890 6.98 34.44 15.50
CA ASP A 890 6.96 33.90 16.86
C ASP A 890 6.03 34.72 17.76
N ALA A 891 6.04 36.04 17.63
CA ALA A 891 5.17 36.93 18.41
C ALA A 891 3.68 36.67 18.12
N VAL A 892 3.29 36.52 16.85
CA VAL A 892 1.89 36.20 16.50
C VAL A 892 1.50 34.79 16.98
N VAL A 893 2.38 33.81 16.82
CA VAL A 893 2.14 32.42 17.25
C VAL A 893 2.00 32.33 18.77
N ALA A 894 2.77 33.14 19.53
CA ALA A 894 2.65 33.23 20.98
C ALA A 894 1.30 33.81 21.44
N LEU A 895 0.60 34.58 20.60
CA LEU A 895 -0.70 35.17 20.89
C LEU A 895 -1.89 34.21 20.67
N HIS A 896 -1.68 32.94 20.35
CA HIS A 896 -2.78 32.01 20.03
C HIS A 896 -3.89 31.93 21.10
N GLU A 897 -3.53 31.82 22.39
CA GLU A 897 -4.49 31.80 23.50
C GLU A 897 -5.23 33.13 23.69
N VAL A 898 -4.60 34.25 23.32
CA VAL A 898 -5.27 35.56 23.30
C VAL A 898 -6.25 35.60 22.12
N ALA A 899 -5.82 35.13 20.95
CA ALA A 899 -6.59 35.20 19.73
C ALA A 899 -7.87 34.35 19.77
N GLU A 900 -7.77 33.11 20.24
CA GLU A 900 -8.90 32.22 20.52
C GLU A 900 -8.60 31.38 21.77
N PRO A 901 -9.08 31.79 22.96
CA PRO A 901 -8.84 31.05 24.19
C PRO A 901 -9.30 29.59 24.11
N GLY A 902 -8.44 28.66 24.52
CA GLY A 902 -8.71 27.22 24.47
C GLY A 902 -8.51 26.59 23.08
N LEU A 903 -8.08 27.36 22.08
CA LEU A 903 -7.66 26.83 20.80
C LEU A 903 -6.19 26.40 20.86
N GLY A 904 -5.94 25.10 20.94
CA GLY A 904 -4.56 24.58 20.95
C GLY A 904 -3.71 25.08 19.76
N LEU A 905 -2.43 25.34 20.02
CA LEU A 905 -1.46 25.86 19.06
C LEU A 905 -1.48 25.19 17.66
N PRO A 906 -1.57 23.85 17.54
CA PRO A 906 -1.63 23.21 16.22
C PRO A 906 -2.85 23.63 15.39
N GLU A 907 -4.01 23.77 16.04
CA GLU A 907 -5.25 24.17 15.38
C GLU A 907 -5.23 25.67 15.06
N PHE A 908 -4.65 26.50 15.93
CA PHE A 908 -4.40 27.92 15.63
C PHE A 908 -3.53 28.08 14.39
N LYS A 909 -2.40 27.36 14.33
CA LYS A 909 -1.52 27.36 13.15
C LYS A 909 -2.29 26.93 11.90
N ARG A 910 -3.07 25.85 11.99
CA ARG A 910 -3.89 25.34 10.89
C ARG A 910 -4.88 26.36 10.34
N ARG A 911 -5.56 27.10 11.21
CA ARG A 911 -6.58 28.08 10.82
C ARG A 911 -5.97 29.36 10.24
N TYR A 912 -4.90 29.87 10.85
CA TYR A 912 -4.49 31.26 10.64
C TYR A 912 -3.07 31.44 10.13
N VAL A 913 -2.16 30.54 10.49
CA VAL A 913 -0.77 30.62 10.05
C VAL A 913 -0.61 29.96 8.69
N PHE A 914 -1.13 28.73 8.56
CA PHE A 914 -1.12 27.96 7.31
C PHE A 914 -2.19 28.43 6.32
N SER A 915 -3.01 29.42 6.66
CA SER A 915 -3.80 30.14 5.65
C SER A 915 -2.90 30.87 4.67
N ALA A 916 -1.68 31.22 5.09
CA ALA A 916 -0.74 32.05 4.37
C ALA A 916 -1.31 33.42 3.97
N MET A 917 -2.43 33.87 4.56
CA MET A 917 -3.13 35.10 4.19
C MET A 917 -3.25 36.11 5.34
N SER A 918 -2.84 35.71 6.55
CA SER A 918 -2.78 36.61 7.70
C SER A 918 -1.70 37.67 7.50
N PHE A 919 -1.96 38.88 7.98
CA PHE A 919 -1.04 40.01 7.85
C PHE A 919 -1.04 40.85 9.12
N VAL A 920 0.01 41.64 9.30
CA VAL A 920 0.27 42.45 10.48
C VAL A 920 0.52 43.90 10.07
N VAL A 921 0.26 44.81 11.01
CA VAL A 921 0.61 46.22 10.89
C VAL A 921 1.71 46.53 11.90
N VAL A 922 2.79 47.12 11.40
CA VAL A 922 4.00 47.46 12.18
C VAL A 922 4.41 48.91 11.93
N GLN A 923 5.26 49.46 12.78
CA GLN A 923 5.86 50.76 12.56
C GLN A 923 7.01 50.65 11.55
N ALA A 924 7.12 51.59 10.61
CA ALA A 924 8.20 51.55 9.60
C ALA A 924 9.60 51.63 10.24
N ASN A 925 9.74 52.38 11.34
CA ASN A 925 11.00 52.58 12.06
C ASN A 925 11.28 51.50 13.12
N GLU A 926 10.25 50.73 13.52
CA GLU A 926 10.34 49.64 14.51
C GLU A 926 9.56 48.43 13.96
N PRO A 927 10.11 47.74 12.93
CA PRO A 927 9.38 46.74 12.17
C PRO A 927 9.03 45.46 12.95
N ASP A 928 9.63 45.25 14.12
CA ASP A 928 9.34 44.12 15.01
C ASP A 928 8.21 44.41 16.02
N VAL A 929 7.71 45.64 16.06
CA VAL A 929 6.63 46.05 16.97
C VAL A 929 5.27 45.85 16.32
N LEU A 930 4.56 44.81 16.77
CA LEU A 930 3.18 44.52 16.37
C LEU A 930 2.21 45.57 16.92
N LEU A 931 1.47 46.22 16.01
CA LEU A 931 0.37 47.13 16.36
C LEU A 931 -0.98 46.45 16.20
N ALA A 932 -1.15 45.69 15.12
CA ALA A 932 -2.31 44.85 14.90
C ALA A 932 -1.97 43.59 14.10
N VAL A 933 -2.78 42.55 14.32
CA VAL A 933 -2.71 41.26 13.63
C VAL A 933 -4.08 40.97 13.04
N PHE A 934 -4.13 40.79 11.73
CA PHE A 934 -5.34 40.43 11.00
C PHE A 934 -5.26 38.95 10.64
N LEU A 935 -5.93 38.11 11.44
CA LEU A 935 -5.96 36.68 11.16
C LEU A 935 -6.96 36.40 10.04
N VAL A 936 -6.51 35.67 9.03
CA VAL A 936 -7.33 35.30 7.87
C VAL A 936 -7.35 33.79 7.77
N ARG A 937 -8.53 33.23 7.54
CA ARG A 937 -8.69 31.81 7.21
C ARG A 937 -8.74 31.66 5.70
N ALA A 938 -8.07 30.64 5.19
CA ALA A 938 -8.10 30.25 3.79
C ALA A 938 -8.39 28.75 3.67
N SER A 939 -9.11 28.32 2.63
CA SER A 939 -9.40 26.91 2.38
C SER A 939 -8.89 26.45 1.01
N ALA A 940 -8.90 25.12 0.82
CA ALA A 940 -8.52 24.49 -0.45
C ALA A 940 -9.51 24.84 -1.57
N GLU A 941 -10.76 25.13 -1.22
CA GLU A 941 -11.86 25.52 -2.12
C GLU A 941 -11.85 27.02 -2.44
N GLU A 942 -10.68 27.65 -2.39
CA GLU A 942 -10.49 29.07 -2.74
C GLU A 942 -11.31 30.05 -1.89
N ALA A 943 -11.73 29.64 -0.69
CA ALA A 943 -12.48 30.50 0.22
C ALA A 943 -11.55 31.27 1.17
N LEU A 944 -11.78 32.58 1.30
CA LEU A 944 -11.18 33.42 2.34
C LEU A 944 -12.25 33.83 3.36
N SER A 945 -11.92 33.87 4.65
CA SER A 945 -12.81 34.43 5.68
C SER A 945 -12.03 35.13 6.78
N ALA A 946 -12.69 36.10 7.43
CA ALA A 946 -12.10 36.84 8.54
C ALA A 946 -11.95 35.95 9.77
N GLY A 947 -10.80 36.04 10.42
CA GLY A 947 -10.57 35.61 11.79
C GLY A 947 -10.49 36.79 12.76
N PRO A 948 -10.12 36.55 14.03
CA PRO A 948 -9.94 37.60 15.02
C PRO A 948 -8.92 38.66 14.58
N VAL A 949 -9.19 39.91 14.95
CA VAL A 949 -8.21 41.01 14.84
C VAL A 949 -7.67 41.28 16.23
N LEU A 950 -6.35 41.20 16.38
CA LEU A 950 -5.65 41.47 17.63
C LEU A 950 -5.03 42.85 17.55
N VAL A 951 -5.13 43.64 18.62
CA VAL A 951 -4.63 45.02 18.66
C VAL A 951 -3.82 45.21 19.92
N ARG A 952 -2.76 46.02 19.85
CA ARG A 952 -1.98 46.35 21.04
C ARG A 952 -2.78 47.24 22.01
N ARG A 953 -2.91 46.81 23.26
CA ARG A 953 -3.51 47.57 24.37
C ARG A 953 -3.04 49.02 24.44
N GLY A 954 -3.98 49.97 24.48
CA GLY A 954 -3.73 51.41 24.59
C GLY A 954 -3.67 52.19 23.26
N GLY A 955 -3.90 51.52 22.11
CA GLY A 955 -3.86 52.09 20.76
C GLY A 955 -5.08 52.90 20.27
N GLY A 956 -6.08 53.19 21.11
CA GLY A 956 -7.26 53.99 20.76
C GLY A 956 -8.53 53.16 20.44
N LYS A 957 -9.72 53.77 20.59
CA LYS A 957 -11.04 53.13 20.43
C LYS A 957 -11.39 52.95 18.94
N VAL A 958 -11.08 51.79 18.32
CA VAL A 958 -11.20 51.61 16.84
C VAL A 958 -11.79 50.25 16.43
N GLY A 959 -12.57 49.59 17.29
CA GLY A 959 -13.01 48.21 17.03
C GLY A 959 -13.75 48.01 15.69
N ALA A 960 -14.91 48.64 15.50
CA ALA A 960 -15.73 48.43 14.29
C ALA A 960 -14.98 48.77 12.98
N GLU A 961 -14.12 49.80 13.02
CA GLU A 961 -13.32 50.27 11.90
C GLU A 961 -12.25 49.25 11.45
N LEU A 962 -11.65 48.52 12.39
CA LEU A 962 -10.70 47.45 12.09
C LEU A 962 -11.33 46.23 11.44
N ALA A 963 -12.52 45.85 11.92
CA ALA A 963 -13.28 44.77 11.31
C ALA A 963 -13.70 45.15 9.88
N GLU A 964 -14.10 46.39 9.65
CA GLU A 964 -14.38 46.91 8.30
C GLU A 964 -13.14 46.89 7.40
N MET A 965 -11.98 47.33 7.91
CA MET A 965 -10.72 47.29 7.18
C MET A 965 -10.34 45.85 6.77
N GLN A 966 -10.49 44.88 7.67
CA GLN A 966 -10.26 43.47 7.36
C GLN A 966 -11.22 42.96 6.27
N GLN A 967 -12.51 43.29 6.33
CA GLN A 967 -13.46 42.88 5.29
C GLN A 967 -13.10 43.47 3.92
N ARG A 968 -12.70 44.73 3.86
CA ARG A 968 -12.24 45.37 2.62
C ARG A 968 -10.97 44.74 2.08
N ALA A 969 -10.01 44.41 2.96
CA ALA A 969 -8.81 43.67 2.58
C ALA A 969 -9.18 42.31 1.96
N LEU A 970 -10.13 41.58 2.55
CA LEU A 970 -10.60 40.31 2.01
C LEU A 970 -11.27 40.46 0.64
N VAL A 971 -12.09 41.49 0.43
CA VAL A 971 -12.68 41.79 -0.89
C VAL A 971 -11.59 42.06 -1.92
N PHE A 972 -10.63 42.93 -1.61
CA PHE A 972 -9.49 43.22 -2.49
C PHE A 972 -8.71 41.96 -2.85
N LEU A 973 -8.37 41.14 -1.85
CA LEU A 973 -7.63 39.90 -2.05
C LEU A 973 -8.43 38.91 -2.92
N ARG A 974 -9.73 38.72 -2.67
CA ARG A 974 -10.58 37.85 -3.48
C ARG A 974 -10.65 38.31 -4.94
N ASP A 975 -10.88 39.60 -5.17
CA ASP A 975 -11.01 40.17 -6.51
C ASP A 975 -9.70 40.06 -7.30
N ARG A 976 -8.57 40.40 -6.68
CA ARG A 976 -7.25 40.32 -7.33
C ARG A 976 -6.79 38.88 -7.54
N LEU A 977 -7.19 37.97 -6.66
CA LEU A 977 -6.85 36.56 -6.78
C LEU A 977 -7.81 35.78 -7.69
N GLY A 978 -8.97 36.33 -8.03
CA GLY A 978 -9.99 35.68 -8.85
C GLY A 978 -10.74 34.55 -8.11
N LEU A 979 -10.80 34.61 -6.78
CA LEU A 979 -11.38 33.56 -5.95
C LEU A 979 -12.91 33.65 -5.99
N MET A 980 -13.60 32.62 -6.51
CA MET A 980 -15.05 32.63 -6.62
C MET A 980 -15.73 32.60 -5.24
N GLY A 981 -16.46 33.66 -4.91
CA GLY A 981 -17.29 33.70 -3.70
C GLY A 981 -18.47 32.74 -3.80
N ARG A 982 -18.30 31.48 -3.36
CA ARG A 982 -19.46 30.75 -2.82
C ARG A 982 -19.83 31.49 -1.54
N ASN A 983 -20.88 32.31 -1.63
CA ASN A 983 -21.53 32.95 -0.49
C ASN A 983 -22.03 31.86 0.48
N GLY A 984 -21.13 31.32 1.29
CA GLY A 984 -21.50 30.59 2.50
C GLY A 984 -22.28 31.57 3.35
N SER A 985 -23.56 31.27 3.55
CA SER A 985 -24.44 31.93 4.51
C SER A 985 -23.67 32.33 5.77
N ASN A 986 -23.83 33.59 6.19
CA ASN A 986 -23.48 34.14 7.50
C ASN A 986 -23.34 33.07 8.58
N GLY A 987 -22.14 32.48 8.70
CA GLY A 987 -21.76 31.70 9.85
C GLY A 987 -21.44 32.70 10.94
N SER A 988 -22.31 32.78 11.94
CA SER A 988 -22.16 33.61 13.14
C SER A 988 -21.02 33.12 14.05
N GLY A 989 -19.84 32.88 13.47
CA GLY A 989 -18.59 32.76 14.22
C GLY A 989 -18.21 34.14 14.69
N THR A 990 -18.05 34.30 16.00
CA THR A 990 -17.74 35.54 16.71
C THR A 990 -16.74 36.43 15.95
N ASN A 991 -17.24 37.50 15.33
CA ASN A 991 -16.45 38.68 14.94
C ASN A 991 -16.00 39.38 16.24
N GLY A 992 -15.06 38.76 16.96
CA GLY A 992 -14.51 39.25 18.21
C GLY A 992 -13.23 40.00 17.94
N ILE A 993 -13.19 41.27 18.30
CA ILE A 993 -11.94 42.03 18.40
C ILE A 993 -11.40 41.73 19.78
N VAL A 994 -10.15 41.27 19.84
CA VAL A 994 -9.50 40.91 21.10
C VAL A 994 -8.38 41.90 21.36
N ASP A 995 -8.47 42.57 22.50
CA ASP A 995 -7.51 43.55 23.01
C ASP A 995 -6.34 42.88 23.75
#